data_AF-A0AAW4PWQ3-F1
#
_entry.id   AF-A0AAW4PWQ3-F1
#
_cell.length_a   1.000
_cell.length_b   1.000
_cell.length_c   1.000
_cell.angle_alpha   90.00
_cell.angle_beta   90.00
_cell.angle_gamma   90.00
#
_symmetry.space_group_name_H-M   'P 1'
#
loop_
_entity.id
_entity.type
_entity.pdbx_description
1 polymer ?
#
loop_
_entity_poly.entity_id
_entity_poly.type
_entity_poly.pdbx_seq_one_letter_code
_entity_poly.pdbx_strand_id
1 'polypeptide(L)'
;MTAEDDAKLALLRETLEDNVDLTTYETEVYLALVRGGTQTMTDISETSDVPKQRVYDIVDGLRERGFVEVIDDYPRKAYAVDPSEALSSIRDQISRAEEYLEELHDTVETVESGVALFKSESTIKRYVSDLLQTADHDILLLLPIDRLPAVVEDLEQCTDQQIRLIVSNVSPEATDDEMQGLGKRLPETVDEVRTVTSKEDFALTVDRSRGLYWAQTGHKYLNDEEHGYYVTNPSLAMVLDRFVSESVWPVAKPVVGGSTQPTLPRQYMRIRDCLADLATLTDSRPVDAFEISFEGYDTETGEDVSKRGTLTSYYYTEYDVRASLTLDIEAPTEHVESSLVTVGGVGTRNVDYAAHSIELRENVTTHSDHLDDETKRHLEACQAELPAEFGNESVVIGLDAFVDRMRELVERPPGEEYQRIRQFDAFREALVRFEASEMAPRIQWRQIRTEPGGHVAHVGGVFDDLGYDLTLLGPLGDPVRSEFASRFRNHKLVSIGQTTSTDFVWFEDRKFLLTEPNLESIDWERVTERIELSVLAEYVDGSALLTLGSWYATPNLPDILDGLREDLWPLLSSPPDHVHFSPGEISQFSRTEIEHGRDSISALDDVVPVTVTANRSQTRRFRDTLLRGDDETTTPTVERVRNQLGVTRYAMHSQRGAIMASQDDVRSARAPQIVNPRQIRNVDEHFNSGLALALSENLSDGAALVLANAVASYFMRHKKPPKSAELRDLVGEYDAFFAE
;
A
#
# COMPACT_ATOMS: atom_id res chain seq x y z
N MET A 1 -16.70 -70.05 -16.42
CA MET A 1 -17.19 -68.69 -16.15
C MET A 1 -17.25 -68.51 -14.64
N THR A 2 -16.65 -67.43 -14.18
CA THR A 2 -16.70 -66.98 -12.78
C THR A 2 -18.00 -66.22 -12.53
N ALA A 3 -18.41 -66.02 -11.27
CA ALA A 3 -19.58 -65.20 -10.94
C ALA A 3 -19.48 -63.76 -11.46
N GLU A 4 -18.25 -63.27 -11.67
CA GLU A 4 -17.96 -61.97 -12.27
C GLU A 4 -18.23 -61.94 -13.78
N ASP A 5 -17.96 -63.04 -14.49
CA ASP A 5 -18.26 -63.16 -15.92
C ASP A 5 -19.78 -63.18 -16.18
N ASP A 6 -20.55 -63.84 -15.31
CA ASP A 6 -22.02 -63.88 -15.40
C ASP A 6 -22.65 -62.49 -15.21
N ALA A 7 -22.13 -61.71 -14.25
CA ALA A 7 -22.58 -60.34 -14.03
C ALA A 7 -22.25 -59.41 -15.22
N LYS A 8 -21.04 -59.54 -15.79
CA LYS A 8 -20.63 -58.78 -16.99
C LYS A 8 -21.52 -59.12 -18.20
N LEU A 9 -21.89 -60.39 -18.36
CA LEU A 9 -22.77 -60.82 -19.44
C LEU A 9 -24.22 -60.38 -19.26
N ALA A 10 -24.71 -60.34 -18.02
CA ALA A 10 -26.03 -59.77 -17.73
C ALA A 10 -26.08 -58.28 -18.08
N LEU A 11 -25.09 -57.51 -17.64
CA LEU A 11 -24.97 -56.08 -17.97
C LEU A 11 -24.83 -55.84 -19.48
N LEU A 12 -24.08 -56.69 -20.19
CA LEU A 12 -23.90 -56.57 -21.63
C LEU A 12 -25.22 -56.80 -22.39
N ARG A 13 -26.03 -57.77 -21.95
CA ARG A 13 -27.37 -58.01 -22.53
C ARG A 13 -28.30 -56.83 -22.31
N GLU A 14 -28.39 -56.36 -21.07
CA GLU A 14 -29.19 -55.18 -20.70
C GLU A 14 -28.79 -53.95 -21.52
N THR A 15 -27.48 -53.73 -21.70
CA THR A 15 -26.98 -52.60 -22.51
C THR A 15 -27.40 -52.72 -23.98
N LEU A 16 -27.28 -53.91 -24.57
CA LEU A 16 -27.64 -54.14 -25.97
C LEU A 16 -29.15 -54.09 -26.21
N GLU A 17 -29.95 -54.52 -25.24
CA GLU A 17 -31.42 -54.48 -25.33
C GLU A 17 -31.94 -53.05 -25.13
N ASP A 18 -31.54 -52.37 -24.05
CA ASP A 18 -32.15 -51.10 -23.66
C ASP A 18 -31.57 -49.86 -24.38
N ASN A 19 -30.28 -49.89 -24.73
CA ASN A 19 -29.58 -48.71 -25.28
C ASN A 19 -29.30 -48.83 -26.78
N VAL A 20 -29.17 -50.06 -27.28
CA VAL A 20 -28.93 -50.34 -28.70
C VAL A 20 -30.21 -50.81 -29.40
N ASP A 21 -31.28 -51.12 -28.64
CA ASP A 21 -32.58 -51.57 -29.14
C ASP A 21 -32.47 -52.89 -29.94
N LEU A 22 -31.66 -53.84 -29.46
CA LEU A 22 -31.65 -55.22 -29.97
C LEU A 22 -32.72 -56.03 -29.23
N THR A 23 -33.45 -56.87 -29.95
CA THR A 23 -34.33 -57.86 -29.30
C THR A 23 -33.50 -58.93 -28.61
N THR A 24 -34.07 -59.61 -27.60
CA THR A 24 -33.38 -60.71 -26.90
C THR A 24 -32.83 -61.79 -27.83
N TYR A 25 -33.54 -62.12 -28.90
CA TYR A 25 -33.05 -63.09 -29.88
C TYR A 25 -31.92 -62.54 -30.77
N GLU A 26 -31.95 -61.25 -31.13
CA GLU A 26 -30.86 -60.58 -31.84
C GLU A 26 -29.61 -60.49 -30.97
N THR A 27 -29.77 -60.16 -29.67
CA THR A 27 -28.69 -60.10 -28.70
C THR A 27 -27.98 -61.44 -28.55
N GLU A 28 -28.71 -62.55 -28.40
CA GLU A 28 -28.08 -63.87 -28.31
C GLU A 28 -27.38 -64.29 -29.60
N VAL A 29 -27.95 -64.00 -30.77
CA VAL A 29 -27.32 -64.29 -32.07
C VAL A 29 -26.06 -63.44 -32.28
N TYR A 30 -26.11 -62.15 -31.96
CA TYR A 30 -24.96 -61.26 -32.06
C TYR A 30 -23.84 -61.68 -31.11
N LEU A 31 -24.15 -61.99 -29.83
CA LEU A 31 -23.16 -62.46 -28.87
C LEU A 31 -22.55 -63.81 -29.28
N ALA A 32 -23.34 -64.72 -29.87
CA ALA A 32 -22.83 -65.97 -30.41
C ALA A 32 -21.83 -65.73 -31.55
N LEU A 33 -22.09 -64.75 -32.43
CA LEU A 33 -21.19 -64.37 -33.52
C LEU A 33 -19.93 -63.65 -33.04
N VAL A 34 -20.03 -62.75 -32.06
CA VAL A 34 -18.86 -62.07 -31.46
C VAL A 34 -17.93 -63.08 -30.78
N ARG A 35 -18.47 -64.10 -30.13
CA ARG A 35 -17.67 -65.14 -29.44
C ARG A 35 -17.11 -66.21 -30.38
N GLY A 36 -17.91 -66.64 -31.35
CA GLY A 36 -17.59 -67.78 -32.21
C GLY A 36 -17.00 -67.42 -33.58
N GLY A 37 -16.91 -66.12 -33.91
CA GLY A 37 -16.41 -65.65 -35.21
C GLY A 37 -17.31 -66.09 -36.37
N THR A 38 -16.71 -66.36 -37.53
CA THR A 38 -17.44 -66.77 -38.74
C THR A 38 -18.09 -68.15 -38.57
N GLN A 39 -19.42 -68.19 -38.56
CA GLN A 39 -20.21 -69.39 -38.26
C GLN A 39 -21.29 -69.63 -39.32
N THR A 40 -21.66 -70.90 -39.55
CA THR A 40 -22.82 -71.20 -40.41
C THR A 40 -24.12 -70.96 -39.65
N MET A 41 -25.25 -70.77 -40.37
CA MET A 41 -26.56 -70.62 -39.71
C MET A 41 -26.96 -71.80 -38.82
N THR A 42 -26.36 -72.98 -39.03
CA THR A 42 -26.56 -74.14 -38.15
C THR A 42 -25.78 -73.95 -36.84
N ASP A 43 -24.51 -73.55 -36.94
CA ASP A 43 -23.64 -73.34 -35.78
C ASP A 43 -24.14 -72.18 -34.92
N ILE A 44 -24.65 -71.11 -35.55
CA ILE A 44 -25.28 -69.97 -34.85
C ILE A 44 -26.53 -70.44 -34.09
N SER A 45 -27.37 -71.28 -34.69
CA SER A 45 -28.57 -71.82 -34.03
C SER A 45 -28.23 -72.67 -32.80
N GLU A 46 -27.14 -73.44 -32.86
CA GLU A 46 -26.66 -74.26 -31.75
C GLU A 46 -25.99 -73.44 -30.64
N THR A 47 -25.28 -72.37 -30.99
CA THR A 47 -24.52 -71.54 -30.02
C THR A 47 -25.35 -70.42 -29.37
N SER A 48 -26.43 -69.99 -30.02
CA SER A 48 -27.34 -68.94 -29.52
C SER A 48 -28.64 -69.48 -28.89
N ASP A 49 -28.87 -70.80 -28.93
CA ASP A 49 -30.15 -71.44 -28.56
C ASP A 49 -31.39 -70.89 -29.31
N VAL A 50 -31.19 -70.19 -30.43
CA VAL A 50 -32.27 -69.64 -31.27
C VAL A 50 -32.64 -70.64 -32.38
N PRO A 51 -33.94 -70.91 -32.64
CA PRO A 51 -34.35 -71.85 -33.69
C PRO A 51 -33.81 -71.45 -35.07
N LYS A 52 -33.22 -72.41 -35.79
CA LYS A 52 -32.59 -72.20 -37.11
C LYS A 52 -33.43 -71.42 -38.12
N GLN A 53 -34.76 -71.55 -38.09
CA GLN A 53 -35.65 -70.78 -38.96
C GLN A 53 -35.63 -69.27 -38.66
N ARG A 54 -35.49 -68.86 -37.39
CA ARG A 54 -35.39 -67.46 -36.98
C ARG A 54 -33.99 -66.88 -37.16
N VAL A 55 -32.95 -67.71 -37.11
CA VAL A 55 -31.56 -67.24 -37.26
C VAL A 55 -31.34 -66.55 -38.61
N TYR A 56 -31.97 -67.03 -39.69
CA TYR A 56 -31.88 -66.36 -40.99
C TYR A 56 -32.44 -64.94 -40.93
N ASP A 57 -33.66 -64.78 -40.42
CA ASP A 57 -34.34 -63.48 -40.32
C ASP A 57 -33.59 -62.51 -39.39
N ILE A 58 -33.08 -63.01 -38.27
CA ILE A 58 -32.32 -62.23 -37.28
C ILE A 58 -30.97 -61.77 -37.84
N VAL A 59 -30.25 -62.64 -38.53
CA VAL A 59 -28.96 -62.28 -39.12
C VAL A 59 -29.16 -61.26 -40.24
N ASP A 60 -30.22 -61.40 -41.05
CA ASP A 60 -30.54 -60.41 -42.07
C ASP A 60 -30.92 -59.04 -41.44
N GLY A 61 -31.67 -59.02 -40.34
CA GLY A 61 -31.98 -57.80 -39.58
C GLY A 61 -30.76 -57.15 -38.91
N LEU A 62 -29.88 -57.95 -38.31
CA LEU A 62 -28.61 -57.48 -37.76
C LEU A 62 -27.68 -56.93 -38.85
N ARG A 63 -27.71 -57.50 -40.06
CA ARG A 63 -26.94 -57.01 -41.20
C ARG A 63 -27.45 -55.65 -41.68
N GLU A 64 -28.77 -55.48 -41.79
CA GLU A 64 -29.36 -54.18 -42.15
C GLU A 64 -28.99 -53.07 -41.17
N ARG A 65 -28.77 -53.44 -39.90
CA ARG A 65 -28.33 -52.54 -38.82
C ARG A 65 -26.81 -52.42 -38.70
N GLY A 66 -26.03 -53.12 -39.54
CA GLY A 66 -24.57 -53.04 -39.58
C GLY A 66 -23.82 -53.81 -38.49
N PHE A 67 -24.49 -54.69 -37.74
CA PHE A 67 -23.88 -55.47 -36.65
C PHE A 67 -23.17 -56.74 -37.14
N VAL A 68 -23.60 -57.30 -38.28
CA VAL A 68 -23.06 -58.55 -38.82
C VAL A 68 -22.94 -58.48 -40.33
N GLU A 69 -22.01 -59.25 -40.88
CA GLU A 69 -21.86 -59.44 -42.32
C GLU A 69 -22.11 -60.89 -42.72
N VAL A 70 -22.63 -61.08 -43.93
CA VAL A 70 -23.05 -62.39 -44.42
C VAL A 70 -22.25 -62.79 -45.63
N ILE A 71 -21.72 -64.02 -45.59
CA ILE A 71 -21.04 -64.65 -46.72
C ILE A 71 -22.02 -65.62 -47.37
N ASP A 72 -22.49 -65.25 -48.56
CA ASP A 72 -23.41 -66.05 -49.38
C ASP A 72 -22.68 -67.20 -50.11
N ASP A 73 -22.06 -68.08 -49.32
CA ASP A 73 -21.50 -69.38 -49.74
C ASP A 73 -22.45 -70.52 -49.33
N TYR A 74 -22.21 -71.75 -49.80
CA TYR A 74 -22.98 -72.93 -49.39
C TYR A 74 -22.16 -73.83 -48.45
N PRO A 75 -22.47 -73.93 -47.14
CA PRO A 75 -23.61 -73.31 -46.43
C PRO A 75 -23.39 -71.83 -46.04
N ARG A 76 -24.49 -71.05 -45.95
CA ARG A 76 -24.49 -69.60 -45.64
C ARG A 76 -23.85 -69.34 -44.29
N LYS A 77 -22.93 -68.37 -44.23
CA LYS A 77 -22.17 -68.01 -43.02
C LYS A 77 -22.37 -66.54 -42.65
N ALA A 78 -22.20 -66.22 -41.38
CA ALA A 78 -22.17 -64.84 -40.90
C ALA A 78 -21.04 -64.64 -39.89
N TYR A 79 -20.59 -63.40 -39.73
CA TYR A 79 -19.63 -62.99 -38.70
C TYR A 79 -20.03 -61.61 -38.16
N ALA A 80 -19.69 -61.34 -36.91
CA ALA A 80 -19.91 -60.02 -36.31
C ALA A 80 -18.94 -58.99 -36.91
N VAL A 81 -19.45 -57.80 -37.23
CA VAL A 81 -18.63 -56.62 -37.52
C VAL A 81 -17.91 -56.21 -36.23
N ASP A 82 -16.75 -55.56 -36.33
CA ASP A 82 -16.02 -55.11 -35.15
C ASP A 82 -16.93 -54.24 -34.25
N PRO A 83 -17.04 -54.50 -32.94
CA PRO A 83 -17.93 -53.76 -32.06
C PRO A 83 -17.71 -52.24 -32.09
N SER A 84 -16.48 -51.78 -32.33
CA SER A 84 -16.16 -50.35 -32.43
C SER A 84 -16.75 -49.69 -33.68
N GLU A 85 -16.96 -50.47 -34.74
CA GLU A 85 -17.58 -50.07 -36.00
C GLU A 85 -19.10 -50.27 -35.95
N ALA A 86 -19.58 -51.41 -35.46
CA ALA A 86 -21.01 -51.69 -35.31
C ALA A 86 -21.74 -50.67 -34.40
N LEU A 87 -21.04 -50.14 -33.38
CA LEU A 87 -21.59 -49.13 -32.46
C LEU A 87 -21.26 -47.68 -32.86
N SER A 88 -20.52 -47.46 -33.96
CA SER A 88 -20.06 -46.11 -34.33
C SER A 88 -21.25 -45.17 -34.60
N SER A 89 -22.28 -45.64 -35.27
CA SER A 89 -23.47 -44.84 -35.58
C SER A 89 -24.22 -44.37 -34.33
N ILE A 90 -24.24 -45.18 -33.27
CA ILE A 90 -24.92 -44.82 -32.01
C ILE A 90 -24.08 -43.81 -31.26
N ARG A 91 -22.77 -44.02 -31.20
CA ARG A 91 -21.84 -43.04 -30.61
C ARG A 91 -21.93 -41.69 -31.32
N ASP A 92 -21.94 -41.67 -32.65
CA ASP A 92 -22.05 -40.45 -33.45
C ASP A 92 -23.40 -39.75 -33.25
N GLN A 93 -24.50 -40.51 -33.06
CA GLN A 93 -25.80 -39.94 -32.73
C GLN A 93 -25.81 -39.30 -31.35
N ILE A 94 -25.21 -39.95 -30.35
CA ILE A 94 -25.07 -39.39 -29.00
C ILE A 94 -24.22 -38.14 -29.04
N SER A 95 -23.05 -38.15 -29.70
CA SER A 95 -22.18 -36.98 -29.80
C SER A 95 -22.84 -35.81 -30.53
N ARG A 96 -23.61 -36.05 -31.60
CA ARG A 96 -24.40 -34.98 -32.25
C ARG A 96 -25.53 -34.46 -31.39
N ALA A 97 -26.16 -35.33 -30.60
CA ALA A 97 -27.18 -34.92 -29.66
C ALA A 97 -26.57 -34.07 -28.53
N GLU A 98 -25.39 -34.42 -28.03
CA GLU A 98 -24.61 -33.61 -27.10
C GLU A 98 -24.29 -32.24 -27.69
N GLU A 99 -23.72 -32.18 -28.90
CA GLU A 99 -23.41 -30.92 -29.61
C GLU A 99 -24.66 -30.04 -29.81
N TYR A 100 -25.78 -30.63 -30.22
CA TYR A 100 -27.04 -29.91 -30.40
C TYR A 100 -27.68 -29.48 -29.07
N LEU A 101 -27.53 -30.28 -28.02
CA LEU A 101 -27.96 -29.92 -26.67
C LEU A 101 -27.10 -28.79 -26.09
N GLU A 102 -25.80 -28.75 -26.38
CA GLU A 102 -24.91 -27.65 -26.04
C GLU A 102 -25.31 -26.36 -26.78
N GLU A 103 -25.63 -26.44 -28.07
CA GLU A 103 -26.14 -25.28 -28.84
C GLU A 103 -27.50 -24.77 -28.34
N LEU A 104 -28.38 -25.67 -27.87
CA LEU A 104 -29.71 -25.32 -27.34
C LEU A 104 -29.70 -24.96 -25.85
N HIS A 105 -28.63 -25.28 -25.13
CA HIS A 105 -28.51 -24.99 -23.71
C HIS A 105 -28.25 -23.50 -23.53
N ASP A 106 -29.33 -22.76 -23.26
CA ASP A 106 -29.29 -21.35 -22.84
C ASP A 106 -28.31 -21.23 -21.66
N THR A 107 -27.17 -20.60 -21.88
CA THR A 107 -26.15 -20.38 -20.87
C THR A 107 -26.80 -19.64 -19.71
N VAL A 108 -26.52 -20.04 -18.47
CA VAL A 108 -27.10 -19.47 -17.24
C VAL A 108 -26.79 -17.96 -17.07
N GLU A 109 -26.06 -17.36 -18.01
CA GLU A 109 -25.92 -15.90 -18.18
C GLU A 109 -27.28 -15.17 -18.35
N THR A 110 -28.35 -15.85 -18.76
CA THR A 110 -29.70 -15.28 -18.95
C THR A 110 -30.65 -15.46 -17.76
N VAL A 111 -30.14 -15.69 -16.54
CA VAL A 111 -31.00 -15.67 -15.35
C VAL A 111 -31.40 -14.22 -15.02
N GLU A 112 -32.66 -13.85 -15.28
CA GLU A 112 -33.24 -12.52 -14.97
C GLU A 112 -33.01 -12.06 -13.52
N SER A 113 -32.83 -12.99 -12.57
CA SER A 113 -32.59 -12.70 -11.15
C SER A 113 -31.11 -12.50 -10.77
N GLY A 114 -30.16 -12.74 -11.69
CA GLY A 114 -28.71 -12.58 -11.46
C GLY A 114 -28.08 -13.55 -10.44
N VAL A 115 -28.85 -14.54 -9.96
CA VAL A 115 -28.38 -15.65 -9.12
C VAL A 115 -29.08 -16.94 -9.56
N ALA A 116 -28.30 -17.99 -9.83
CA ALA A 116 -28.78 -19.32 -10.17
C ALA A 116 -28.52 -20.31 -9.03
N LEU A 117 -29.50 -21.18 -8.73
CA LEU A 117 -29.39 -22.22 -7.72
C LEU A 117 -29.07 -23.57 -8.36
N PHE A 118 -27.96 -24.18 -7.95
CA PHE A 118 -27.53 -25.52 -8.35
C PHE A 118 -27.66 -26.50 -7.19
N LYS A 119 -28.29 -27.64 -7.45
CA LYS A 119 -28.47 -28.72 -6.46
C LYS A 119 -27.54 -29.91 -6.68
N SER A 120 -26.87 -29.97 -7.83
CA SER A 120 -26.00 -31.07 -8.22
C SER A 120 -24.55 -30.67 -8.02
N GLU A 121 -23.81 -31.42 -7.20
CA GLU A 121 -22.38 -31.22 -6.98
C GLU A 121 -21.59 -31.20 -8.31
N SER A 122 -21.95 -32.04 -9.27
CA SER A 122 -21.30 -32.06 -10.59
C SER A 122 -21.49 -30.74 -11.36
N THR A 123 -22.67 -30.15 -11.29
CA THR A 123 -22.95 -28.84 -11.88
C THR A 123 -22.15 -27.75 -11.18
N ILE A 124 -22.10 -27.78 -9.84
CA ILE A 124 -21.32 -26.79 -9.07
C ILE A 124 -19.84 -26.86 -9.45
N LYS A 125 -19.24 -28.06 -9.47
CA LYS A 125 -17.84 -28.26 -9.87
C LYS A 125 -17.55 -27.76 -11.29
N ARG A 126 -18.46 -28.03 -12.24
CA ARG A 126 -18.33 -27.52 -13.61
C ARG A 126 -18.24 -25.99 -13.65
N TYR A 127 -19.10 -25.30 -12.90
CA TYR A 127 -19.07 -23.83 -12.84
C TYR A 127 -17.91 -23.26 -12.01
N VAL A 128 -17.40 -24.01 -11.03
CA VAL A 128 -16.14 -23.64 -10.35
C VAL A 128 -14.99 -23.66 -11.36
N SER A 129 -14.83 -24.75 -12.11
CA SER A 129 -13.80 -24.86 -13.15
C SER A 129 -13.97 -23.78 -14.22
N ASP A 130 -15.18 -23.56 -14.72
CA ASP A 130 -15.49 -22.48 -15.68
C ASP A 130 -15.10 -21.09 -15.17
N LEU A 131 -15.42 -20.75 -13.92
CA LEU A 131 -15.03 -19.46 -13.34
C LEU A 131 -13.51 -19.32 -13.19
N LEU A 132 -12.80 -20.39 -12.79
CA LEU A 132 -11.34 -20.37 -12.66
C LEU A 132 -10.65 -20.22 -14.02
N GLN A 133 -11.16 -20.87 -15.06
CA GLN A 133 -10.58 -20.84 -16.41
C GLN A 133 -10.94 -19.57 -17.20
N THR A 134 -12.07 -18.93 -16.90
CA THR A 134 -12.55 -17.71 -17.60
C THR A 134 -12.30 -16.42 -16.83
N ALA A 135 -11.49 -16.46 -15.77
CA ALA A 135 -11.09 -15.26 -15.03
C ALA A 135 -10.06 -14.46 -15.84
N ASP A 136 -10.26 -13.15 -15.93
CA ASP A 136 -9.40 -12.27 -16.72
C ASP A 136 -8.17 -11.80 -15.92
N HIS A 137 -8.36 -11.49 -14.63
CA HIS A 137 -7.36 -10.79 -13.83
C HIS A 137 -7.20 -11.33 -12.41
N ASP A 138 -8.29 -11.60 -11.70
CA ASP A 138 -8.26 -11.90 -10.26
C ASP A 138 -9.18 -13.05 -9.87
N ILE A 139 -8.63 -13.96 -9.07
CA ILE A 139 -9.34 -15.08 -8.44
C ILE A 139 -9.14 -14.95 -6.92
N LEU A 140 -10.25 -14.78 -6.19
CA LEU A 140 -10.28 -14.86 -4.74
C LEU A 140 -11.14 -16.05 -4.30
N LEU A 141 -10.50 -16.99 -3.61
CA LEU A 141 -11.08 -18.28 -3.28
C LEU A 141 -10.97 -18.56 -1.78
N LEU A 142 -12.11 -18.82 -1.15
CA LEU A 142 -12.24 -19.33 0.21
C LEU A 142 -12.82 -20.74 0.14
N LEU A 143 -12.12 -21.72 0.71
CA LEU A 143 -12.60 -23.11 0.70
C LEU A 143 -12.21 -23.89 1.97
N PRO A 144 -13.07 -24.82 2.41
CA PRO A 144 -12.73 -25.84 3.40
C PRO A 144 -11.58 -26.73 2.95
N ILE A 145 -10.67 -27.08 3.87
CA ILE A 145 -9.49 -27.93 3.57
C ILE A 145 -9.82 -29.28 2.89
N ASP A 146 -11.00 -29.86 3.16
CA ASP A 146 -11.49 -31.10 2.56
C ASP A 146 -11.92 -30.94 1.09
N ARG A 147 -12.24 -29.71 0.67
CA ARG A 147 -12.61 -29.37 -0.73
C ARG A 147 -11.40 -28.95 -1.57
N LEU A 148 -10.24 -28.74 -0.95
CA LEU A 148 -9.02 -28.32 -1.67
C LEU A 148 -8.67 -29.22 -2.86
N PRO A 149 -8.69 -30.57 -2.75
CA PRO A 149 -8.31 -31.44 -3.87
C PRO A 149 -9.17 -31.27 -5.12
N ALA A 150 -10.38 -30.69 -5.01
CA ALA A 150 -11.29 -30.52 -6.13
C ALA A 150 -10.91 -29.36 -7.06
N VAL A 151 -10.03 -28.45 -6.63
CA VAL A 151 -9.67 -27.25 -7.40
C VAL A 151 -8.18 -27.17 -7.75
N VAL A 152 -7.33 -28.05 -7.21
CA VAL A 152 -5.87 -27.98 -7.43
C VAL A 152 -5.50 -28.05 -8.91
N GLU A 153 -6.12 -28.98 -9.66
CA GLU A 153 -5.86 -29.14 -11.09
C GLU A 153 -6.34 -27.94 -11.92
N ASP A 154 -7.46 -27.32 -11.54
CA ASP A 154 -7.94 -26.09 -12.19
C ASP A 154 -6.99 -24.92 -11.91
N LEU A 155 -6.53 -24.78 -10.66
CA LEU A 155 -5.59 -23.73 -10.26
C LEU A 155 -4.22 -23.89 -10.94
N GLU A 156 -3.78 -25.12 -11.22
CA GLU A 156 -2.56 -25.40 -12.00
C GLU A 156 -2.64 -24.88 -13.44
N GLN A 157 -3.84 -24.75 -14.00
CA GLN A 157 -4.06 -24.30 -15.38
C GLN A 157 -4.17 -22.77 -15.50
N CYS A 158 -4.42 -22.07 -14.39
CA CYS A 158 -4.38 -20.61 -14.35
C CYS A 158 -2.94 -20.12 -14.56
N THR A 159 -2.74 -19.09 -15.39
CA THR A 159 -1.39 -18.66 -15.80
C THR A 159 -1.13 -17.16 -15.60
N ASP A 160 -2.12 -16.32 -15.94
CA ASP A 160 -1.96 -14.87 -15.94
C ASP A 160 -2.76 -14.16 -14.81
N GLN A 161 -3.58 -14.92 -14.06
CA GLN A 161 -4.46 -14.38 -13.03
C GLN A 161 -3.77 -14.31 -11.66
N GLN A 162 -4.10 -13.28 -10.88
CA GLN A 162 -3.73 -13.22 -9.48
C GLN A 162 -4.65 -14.15 -8.67
N ILE A 163 -4.08 -15.15 -8.00
CA ILE A 163 -4.82 -16.17 -7.24
C ILE A 163 -4.52 -16.03 -5.76
N ARG A 164 -5.58 -15.79 -4.99
CA ARG A 164 -5.50 -15.74 -3.54
C ARG A 164 -6.44 -16.72 -2.90
N LEU A 165 -5.89 -17.51 -1.98
CA LEU A 165 -6.56 -18.66 -1.40
C LEU A 165 -6.63 -18.55 0.12
N ILE A 166 -7.84 -18.67 0.67
CA ILE A 166 -8.06 -18.92 2.09
C ILE A 166 -8.51 -20.36 2.26
N VAL A 167 -7.76 -21.13 3.04
CA VAL A 167 -8.16 -22.49 3.46
C VAL A 167 -8.79 -22.44 4.84
N SER A 168 -10.06 -22.80 4.94
CA SER A 168 -10.85 -22.82 6.17
C SER A 168 -10.87 -24.20 6.83
N ASN A 169 -11.38 -24.27 8.07
CA ASN A 169 -11.48 -25.49 8.87
C ASN A 169 -10.13 -26.17 9.15
N VAL A 170 -9.07 -25.36 9.27
CA VAL A 170 -7.73 -25.84 9.67
C VAL A 170 -7.68 -26.03 11.18
N SER A 171 -7.01 -27.08 11.65
CA SER A 171 -6.87 -27.35 13.09
C SER A 171 -6.19 -26.16 13.80
N PRO A 172 -6.73 -25.68 14.94
CA PRO A 172 -6.07 -24.64 15.74
C PRO A 172 -4.74 -25.13 16.36
N GLU A 173 -4.53 -26.44 16.42
CA GLU A 173 -3.30 -27.10 16.91
C GLU A 173 -2.34 -27.46 15.78
N ALA A 174 -2.61 -27.04 14.54
CA ALA A 174 -1.75 -27.36 13.40
C ALA A 174 -0.33 -26.81 13.60
N THR A 175 0.66 -27.66 13.34
CA THR A 175 2.08 -27.35 13.44
C THR A 175 2.60 -26.63 12.20
N ASP A 176 3.73 -25.91 12.32
CA ASP A 176 4.37 -25.24 11.18
C ASP A 176 4.72 -26.21 10.03
N ASP A 177 5.07 -27.46 10.36
CA ASP A 177 5.36 -28.52 9.38
C ASP A 177 4.11 -28.94 8.59
N GLU A 178 2.94 -29.02 9.24
CA GLU A 178 1.66 -29.29 8.58
C GLU A 178 1.25 -28.13 7.66
N MET A 179 1.52 -26.89 8.06
CA MET A 179 1.27 -25.71 7.24
C MET A 179 2.20 -25.63 6.03
N GLN A 180 3.49 -25.97 6.18
CA GLN A 180 4.39 -26.14 5.04
C GLN A 180 3.96 -27.28 4.10
N GLY A 181 3.44 -28.37 4.65
CA GLY A 181 2.88 -29.48 3.89
C GLY A 181 1.67 -29.05 3.05
N LEU A 182 0.82 -28.17 3.58
CA LEU A 182 -0.29 -27.56 2.84
C LEU A 182 0.21 -26.68 1.69
N GLY A 183 1.20 -25.82 1.95
CA GLY A 183 1.81 -24.97 0.92
C GLY A 183 2.38 -25.78 -0.26
N LYS A 184 3.04 -26.92 0.03
CA LYS A 184 3.61 -27.80 -1.02
C LYS A 184 2.57 -28.53 -1.87
N ARG A 185 1.31 -28.59 -1.44
CA ARG A 185 0.22 -29.24 -2.19
C ARG A 185 -0.48 -28.27 -3.14
N LEU A 186 -0.15 -26.99 -3.05
CA LEU A 186 -0.70 -25.93 -3.89
C LEU A 186 0.24 -25.66 -5.05
N PRO A 187 -0.29 -25.31 -6.22
CA PRO A 187 0.54 -25.00 -7.37
C PRO A 187 1.23 -23.64 -7.20
N GLU A 188 2.35 -23.46 -7.91
CA GLU A 188 3.12 -22.20 -7.91
C GLU A 188 2.32 -21.02 -8.50
N THR A 189 1.21 -21.31 -9.18
CA THR A 189 0.26 -20.32 -9.72
C THR A 189 -0.54 -19.61 -8.61
N VAL A 190 -0.57 -20.14 -7.38
CA VAL A 190 -1.22 -19.48 -6.24
C VAL A 190 -0.28 -18.45 -5.61
N ASP A 191 -0.60 -17.17 -5.74
CA ASP A 191 0.23 -16.06 -5.23
C ASP A 191 0.29 -16.02 -3.70
N GLU A 192 -0.87 -16.14 -3.03
CA GLU A 192 -0.94 -15.99 -1.58
C GLU A 192 -1.94 -16.97 -0.96
N VAL A 193 -1.51 -17.61 0.12
CA VAL A 193 -2.28 -18.60 0.85
C VAL A 193 -2.38 -18.20 2.31
N ARG A 194 -3.62 -18.12 2.80
CA ARG A 194 -3.94 -17.91 4.21
C ARG A 194 -4.83 -19.02 4.76
N THR A 195 -4.88 -19.15 6.07
CA THR A 195 -5.65 -20.18 6.76
C THR A 195 -6.51 -19.60 7.87
N VAL A 196 -7.70 -20.17 8.07
CA VAL A 196 -8.58 -19.87 9.21
C VAL A 196 -9.02 -21.15 9.90
N THR A 197 -9.22 -21.06 11.22
CA THR A 197 -9.71 -22.18 12.03
C THR A 197 -11.24 -22.28 12.02
N SER A 198 -11.93 -21.22 11.60
CA SER A 198 -13.38 -21.22 11.45
C SER A 198 -13.81 -22.14 10.31
N LYS A 199 -15.00 -22.74 10.46
CA LYS A 199 -15.62 -23.54 9.41
C LYS A 199 -16.42 -22.61 8.50
N GLU A 200 -15.77 -22.13 7.45
CA GLU A 200 -16.40 -21.30 6.41
C GLU A 200 -16.86 -22.17 5.24
N ASP A 201 -17.94 -21.77 4.57
CA ASP A 201 -18.39 -22.37 3.32
C ASP A 201 -17.47 -22.01 2.15
N PHE A 202 -17.64 -22.69 1.01
CA PHE A 202 -16.88 -22.39 -0.20
C PHE A 202 -17.40 -21.11 -0.86
N ALA A 203 -16.52 -20.16 -1.14
CA ALA A 203 -16.81 -18.93 -1.84
C ALA A 203 -15.71 -18.64 -2.87
N LEU A 204 -16.08 -18.47 -4.13
CA LEU A 204 -15.21 -18.10 -5.23
C LEU A 204 -15.72 -16.79 -5.82
N THR A 205 -14.84 -15.82 -6.02
CA THR A 205 -15.14 -14.61 -6.78
C THR A 205 -14.05 -14.36 -7.81
N VAL A 206 -14.46 -14.03 -9.02
CA VAL A 206 -13.57 -13.72 -10.14
C VAL A 206 -13.87 -12.35 -10.70
N ASP A 207 -12.81 -11.55 -10.87
CA ASP A 207 -12.82 -10.18 -11.38
C ASP A 207 -13.83 -9.26 -10.69
N ARG A 208 -14.25 -9.63 -9.46
CA ARG A 208 -15.28 -8.97 -8.64
C ARG A 208 -16.64 -8.80 -9.32
N SER A 209 -16.89 -9.50 -10.43
CA SER A 209 -18.10 -9.37 -11.25
C SER A 209 -18.95 -10.64 -11.26
N ARG A 210 -18.32 -11.80 -11.08
CA ARG A 210 -18.97 -13.12 -10.99
C ARG A 210 -18.48 -13.85 -9.75
N GLY A 211 -19.29 -14.79 -9.26
CA GLY A 211 -18.89 -15.64 -8.15
C GLY A 211 -19.75 -16.87 -7.96
N LEU A 212 -19.32 -17.74 -7.07
CA LEU A 212 -20.01 -18.96 -6.69
C LEU A 212 -19.89 -19.16 -5.18
N TYR A 213 -21.03 -19.37 -4.53
CA TYR A 213 -21.10 -19.76 -3.12
C TYR A 213 -21.65 -21.18 -3.01
N TRP A 214 -20.90 -22.09 -2.41
CA TRP A 214 -21.30 -23.48 -2.22
C TRP A 214 -21.47 -23.78 -0.73
N ALA A 215 -22.73 -23.82 -0.32
CA ALA A 215 -23.16 -24.04 1.05
C ALA A 215 -22.99 -25.50 1.46
N GLN A 216 -22.36 -25.75 2.61
CA GLN A 216 -22.25 -27.08 3.18
C GLN A 216 -23.49 -27.50 4.00
N THR A 217 -23.71 -28.81 4.07
CA THR A 217 -24.64 -29.42 5.03
C THR A 217 -24.24 -29.14 6.48
N GLY A 218 -25.20 -28.76 7.33
CA GLY A 218 -25.01 -28.59 8.78
C GLY A 218 -25.40 -27.23 9.35
N HIS A 219 -25.72 -26.23 8.52
CA HIS A 219 -26.41 -25.03 8.98
C HIS A 219 -27.90 -25.32 9.19
N LYS A 220 -28.42 -25.08 10.40
CA LYS A 220 -29.81 -25.40 10.83
C LYS A 220 -30.95 -24.83 9.95
N TYR A 221 -30.64 -24.06 8.91
CA TYR A 221 -31.57 -23.37 8.03
C TYR A 221 -31.72 -24.01 6.64
N LEU A 222 -30.91 -25.01 6.29
CA LEU A 222 -31.00 -25.76 5.03
C LEU A 222 -31.41 -27.21 5.30
N ASN A 223 -32.27 -27.79 4.45
CA ASN A 223 -32.47 -29.25 4.41
C ASN A 223 -31.12 -29.92 4.09
N ASP A 224 -30.95 -31.21 4.39
CA ASP A 224 -29.70 -32.03 4.23
C ASP A 224 -29.14 -32.14 2.77
N GLU A 225 -29.38 -31.16 1.90
CA GLU A 225 -28.90 -31.10 0.51
C GLU A 225 -27.90 -29.93 0.34
N GLU A 226 -26.78 -30.19 -0.35
CA GLU A 226 -25.81 -29.14 -0.73
C GLU A 226 -26.40 -28.23 -1.81
N HIS A 227 -26.12 -26.93 -1.72
CA HIS A 227 -26.61 -25.93 -2.67
C HIS A 227 -25.47 -25.03 -3.14
N GLY A 228 -25.35 -24.84 -4.45
CA GLY A 228 -24.48 -23.86 -5.08
C GLY A 228 -25.27 -22.66 -5.57
N TYR A 229 -24.80 -21.46 -5.30
CA TYR A 229 -25.37 -20.20 -5.76
C TYR A 229 -24.37 -19.57 -6.72
N TYR A 230 -24.68 -19.60 -8.01
CA TYR A 230 -23.89 -18.94 -9.04
C TYR A 230 -24.40 -17.52 -9.21
N VAL A 231 -23.52 -16.55 -9.02
CA VAL A 231 -23.83 -15.12 -8.94
C VAL A 231 -23.25 -14.43 -10.16
N THR A 232 -24.15 -13.93 -11.02
CA THR A 232 -23.80 -13.13 -12.21
C THR A 232 -24.15 -11.65 -12.04
N ASN A 233 -24.91 -11.30 -10.99
CA ASN A 233 -25.17 -9.91 -10.64
C ASN A 233 -23.91 -9.28 -10.01
N PRO A 234 -23.31 -8.24 -10.60
CA PRO A 234 -22.08 -7.63 -10.08
C PRO A 234 -22.24 -7.06 -8.66
N SER A 235 -23.44 -6.57 -8.31
CA SER A 235 -23.69 -6.04 -6.96
C SER A 235 -23.64 -7.14 -5.89
N LEU A 236 -24.13 -8.33 -6.21
CA LEU A 236 -24.10 -9.48 -5.31
C LEU A 236 -22.73 -10.14 -5.30
N ALA A 237 -22.05 -10.21 -6.45
CA ALA A 237 -20.67 -10.67 -6.53
C ALA A 237 -19.75 -9.77 -5.67
N MET A 238 -19.97 -8.46 -5.68
CA MET A 238 -19.25 -7.52 -4.80
C MET A 238 -19.52 -7.76 -3.31
N VAL A 239 -20.73 -8.17 -2.91
CA VAL A 239 -21.02 -8.52 -1.51
C VAL A 239 -20.27 -9.78 -1.10
N LEU A 240 -20.27 -10.80 -1.96
CA LEU A 240 -19.52 -12.04 -1.73
C LEU A 240 -18.00 -11.77 -1.66
N ASP A 241 -17.50 -10.95 -2.58
CA ASP A 241 -16.11 -10.50 -2.63
C ASP A 241 -15.69 -9.78 -1.34
N ARG A 242 -16.50 -8.85 -0.85
CA ARG A 242 -16.25 -8.15 0.42
C ARG A 242 -16.32 -9.08 1.63
N PHE A 243 -17.21 -10.06 1.63
CA PHE A 243 -17.23 -11.06 2.69
C PHE A 243 -15.87 -11.77 2.78
N VAL A 244 -15.36 -12.27 1.66
CA VAL A 244 -14.07 -12.97 1.66
C VAL A 244 -12.90 -12.01 1.95
N SER A 245 -12.81 -10.89 1.23
CA SER A 245 -11.66 -9.97 1.27
C SER A 245 -11.64 -9.03 2.48
N GLU A 246 -12.78 -8.62 3.03
CA GLU A 246 -12.85 -7.66 4.14
C GLU A 246 -13.20 -8.32 5.47
N SER A 247 -13.85 -9.50 5.48
CA SER A 247 -14.24 -10.17 6.73
C SER A 247 -13.33 -11.35 7.10
N VAL A 248 -12.98 -12.21 6.13
CA VAL A 248 -12.23 -13.44 6.41
C VAL A 248 -10.72 -13.24 6.20
N TRP A 249 -10.32 -12.58 5.11
CA TRP A 249 -8.91 -12.38 4.77
C TRP A 249 -8.08 -11.67 5.86
N PRO A 250 -8.56 -10.59 6.52
CA PRO A 250 -7.76 -9.88 7.53
C PRO A 250 -7.50 -10.67 8.81
N VAL A 251 -8.34 -11.67 9.11
CA VAL A 251 -8.19 -12.53 10.30
C VAL A 251 -7.51 -13.86 9.98
N ALA A 252 -7.25 -14.13 8.69
CA ALA A 252 -6.59 -15.34 8.24
C ALA A 252 -5.07 -15.26 8.40
N LYS A 253 -4.45 -16.37 8.79
CA LYS A 253 -2.99 -16.46 9.02
C LYS A 253 -2.25 -16.85 7.73
N PRO A 254 -1.20 -16.13 7.33
CA PRO A 254 -0.41 -16.50 6.16
C PRO A 254 0.32 -17.83 6.36
N VAL A 255 0.44 -18.63 5.31
CA VAL A 255 1.25 -19.85 5.29
C VAL A 255 2.70 -19.49 4.99
N VAL A 256 3.64 -20.01 5.80
CA VAL A 256 5.07 -19.68 5.72
C VAL A 256 5.67 -20.15 4.39
N GLY A 257 6.25 -19.21 3.61
CA GLY A 257 7.05 -19.50 2.41
C GLY A 257 6.61 -18.83 1.10
N GLY A 258 5.52 -18.06 1.08
CA GLY A 258 4.90 -17.52 -0.15
C GLY A 258 5.16 -16.05 -0.49
N SER A 259 6.08 -15.35 0.17
CA SER A 259 6.37 -13.95 -0.17
C SER A 259 7.30 -13.88 -1.39
N THR A 260 6.72 -13.96 -2.58
CA THR A 260 7.36 -13.50 -3.82
C THR A 260 7.15 -12.00 -3.95
N GLN A 261 8.22 -11.25 -4.21
CA GLN A 261 8.07 -9.84 -4.58
C GLN A 261 7.19 -9.74 -5.83
N PRO A 262 6.22 -8.81 -5.85
CA PRO A 262 5.33 -8.67 -7.00
C PRO A 262 6.13 -8.22 -8.22
N THR A 263 5.89 -8.86 -9.37
CA THR A 263 6.46 -8.46 -10.66
C THR A 263 5.64 -7.33 -11.27
N LEU A 264 6.29 -6.25 -11.69
CA LEU A 264 5.66 -5.08 -12.32
C LEU A 264 5.85 -5.09 -13.85
N PRO A 265 4.91 -4.57 -14.65
CA PRO A 265 3.65 -3.95 -14.24
C PRO A 265 2.62 -4.97 -13.74
N ARG A 266 1.75 -4.56 -12.80
CA ARG A 266 0.72 -5.42 -12.20
C ARG A 266 -0.62 -4.70 -12.08
N GLN A 267 -1.70 -5.40 -12.43
CA GLN A 267 -3.06 -4.89 -12.33
C GLN A 267 -3.77 -5.47 -11.10
N TYR A 268 -4.57 -4.65 -10.42
CA TYR A 268 -5.28 -4.98 -9.19
C TYR A 268 -6.74 -4.56 -9.28
N MET A 269 -7.63 -5.46 -8.87
CA MET A 269 -9.08 -5.19 -8.77
C MET A 269 -9.51 -4.70 -7.38
N ARG A 270 -8.66 -4.89 -6.36
CA ARG A 270 -8.87 -4.32 -5.01
C ARG A 270 -7.68 -3.46 -4.64
N ILE A 271 -7.97 -2.23 -4.22
CA ILE A 271 -6.96 -1.29 -3.77
C ILE A 271 -6.09 -1.84 -2.63
N ARG A 272 -6.67 -2.66 -1.75
CA ARG A 272 -5.96 -3.26 -0.60
C ARG A 272 -4.84 -4.19 -1.04
N ASP A 273 -4.98 -4.84 -2.19
CA ASP A 273 -3.99 -5.77 -2.73
C ASP A 273 -2.83 -5.00 -3.32
N CYS A 274 -3.14 -3.97 -4.11
CA CYS A 274 -2.16 -3.00 -4.61
C CYS A 274 -1.36 -2.38 -3.45
N LEU A 275 -2.04 -2.00 -2.38
CA LEU A 275 -1.42 -1.39 -1.21
C LEU A 275 -0.55 -2.36 -0.39
N ALA A 276 -0.92 -3.64 -0.32
CA ALA A 276 -0.10 -4.67 0.34
C ALA A 276 1.22 -4.90 -0.41
N ASP A 277 1.14 -5.00 -1.74
CA ASP A 277 2.30 -5.11 -2.63
C ASP A 277 3.17 -3.84 -2.56
N LEU A 278 2.55 -2.65 -2.60
CA LEU A 278 3.24 -1.37 -2.41
C LEU A 278 3.96 -1.29 -1.06
N ALA A 279 3.34 -1.76 0.03
CA ALA A 279 3.97 -1.76 1.34
C ALA A 279 5.27 -2.60 1.34
N THR A 280 5.24 -3.76 0.68
CA THR A 280 6.43 -4.61 0.53
C THR A 280 7.48 -3.98 -0.40
N LEU A 281 7.06 -3.37 -1.51
CA LEU A 281 7.97 -2.77 -2.48
C LEU A 281 8.67 -1.52 -1.92
N THR A 282 7.94 -0.72 -1.15
CA THR A 282 8.44 0.54 -0.57
C THR A 282 9.37 0.34 0.63
N ASP A 283 9.52 -0.89 1.12
CA ASP A 283 10.59 -1.25 2.06
C ASP A 283 11.99 -1.09 1.44
N SER A 284 12.10 -1.22 0.12
CA SER A 284 13.39 -1.21 -0.60
C SER A 284 13.55 -0.08 -1.62
N ARG A 285 12.47 0.65 -1.92
CA ARG A 285 12.41 1.68 -2.97
C ARG A 285 11.58 2.88 -2.51
N PRO A 286 11.88 4.11 -2.93
CA PRO A 286 11.07 5.26 -2.56
C PRO A 286 9.67 5.17 -3.19
N VAL A 287 8.68 5.76 -2.50
CA VAL A 287 7.26 5.71 -2.90
C VAL A 287 7.01 6.27 -4.30
N ASP A 288 7.83 7.23 -4.72
CA ASP A 288 7.73 7.92 -5.99
C ASP A 288 8.47 7.22 -7.15
N ALA A 289 9.08 6.06 -6.88
CA ALA A 289 9.54 5.11 -7.90
C ALA A 289 8.38 4.37 -8.58
N PHE A 290 7.16 4.54 -8.08
CA PHE A 290 5.97 3.88 -8.57
C PHE A 290 5.03 4.85 -9.26
N GLU A 291 4.46 4.40 -10.36
CA GLU A 291 3.45 5.10 -11.11
C GLU A 291 2.17 4.27 -11.12
N ILE A 292 1.03 4.94 -10.96
CA ILE A 292 -0.27 4.29 -10.86
C ILE A 292 -1.19 4.84 -11.95
N SER A 293 -1.78 3.94 -12.72
CA SER A 293 -2.93 4.23 -13.58
C SER A 293 -4.17 3.60 -12.95
N PHE A 294 -5.33 4.26 -13.01
CA PHE A 294 -6.57 3.69 -12.49
C PHE A 294 -7.77 4.03 -13.35
N GLU A 295 -8.75 3.12 -13.34
CA GLU A 295 -10.10 3.33 -13.87
C GLU A 295 -11.09 3.29 -12.69
N GLY A 296 -12.00 4.25 -12.68
CA GLY A 296 -12.88 4.49 -11.56
C GLY A 296 -13.90 5.56 -11.83
N TYR A 297 -14.44 6.15 -10.77
CA TYR A 297 -15.36 7.27 -10.85
C TYR A 297 -15.01 8.36 -9.84
N ASP A 298 -15.36 9.60 -10.16
CA ASP A 298 -15.31 10.75 -9.25
C ASP A 298 -16.33 10.58 -8.13
N THR A 299 -15.93 10.69 -6.86
CA THR A 299 -16.84 10.38 -5.75
C THR A 299 -17.87 11.47 -5.46
N GLU A 300 -17.67 12.69 -5.98
CA GLU A 300 -18.62 13.80 -5.87
C GLU A 300 -19.62 13.79 -7.02
N THR A 301 -19.14 13.63 -8.26
CA THR A 301 -19.98 13.73 -9.47
C THR A 301 -20.55 12.39 -9.92
N GLY A 302 -19.86 11.29 -9.61
CA GLY A 302 -20.18 9.94 -10.09
C GLY A 302 -19.79 9.69 -11.54
N GLU A 303 -19.04 10.60 -12.18
CA GLU A 303 -18.58 10.44 -13.57
C GLU A 303 -17.39 9.47 -13.66
N ASP A 304 -17.39 8.62 -14.69
CA ASP A 304 -16.29 7.69 -14.95
C ASP A 304 -15.01 8.45 -15.34
N VAL A 305 -13.88 8.01 -14.79
CA VAL A 305 -12.56 8.60 -15.01
C VAL A 305 -11.50 7.54 -15.27
N SER A 306 -10.52 7.90 -16.10
CA SER A 306 -9.26 7.17 -16.27
C SER A 306 -8.11 8.15 -16.13
N LYS A 307 -7.23 7.91 -15.16
CA LYS A 307 -6.17 8.85 -14.75
C LYS A 307 -4.88 8.09 -14.44
N ARG A 308 -3.74 8.76 -14.59
CA ARG A 308 -2.40 8.23 -14.33
C ARG A 308 -1.56 9.26 -13.58
N GLY A 309 -0.80 8.81 -12.58
CA GLY A 309 0.03 9.70 -11.77
C GLY A 309 1.14 9.01 -10.98
N THR A 310 2.09 9.80 -10.51
CA THR A 310 3.19 9.33 -9.66
C THR A 310 2.70 9.16 -8.22
N LEU A 311 3.02 8.03 -7.59
CA LEU A 311 2.63 7.77 -6.21
C LEU A 311 3.40 8.71 -5.26
N THR A 312 2.68 9.49 -4.45
CA THR A 312 3.28 10.41 -3.47
C THR A 312 3.22 9.85 -2.06
N SER A 313 2.11 9.23 -1.71
CA SER A 313 1.89 8.56 -0.42
C SER A 313 0.76 7.56 -0.55
N TYR A 314 0.64 6.66 0.41
CA TYR A 314 -0.52 5.78 0.52
C TYR A 314 -0.86 5.54 1.99
N TYR A 315 -2.11 5.18 2.26
CA TYR A 315 -2.57 4.75 3.57
C TYR A 315 -3.09 3.33 3.46
N TYR A 316 -2.46 2.42 4.20
CA TYR A 316 -2.84 1.03 4.27
C TYR A 316 -2.51 0.43 5.62
N THR A 317 -3.46 -0.29 6.19
CA THR A 317 -3.20 -1.27 7.23
C THR A 317 -4.11 -2.47 6.99
N GLU A 318 -3.64 -3.68 7.33
CA GLU A 318 -4.47 -4.90 7.19
C GLU A 318 -5.76 -4.85 8.03
N TYR A 319 -5.83 -3.98 9.04
CA TYR A 319 -6.87 -3.96 10.08
C TYR A 319 -7.74 -2.69 10.09
N ASP A 320 -7.47 -1.73 9.22
CA ASP A 320 -8.33 -0.56 8.99
C ASP A 320 -9.04 -0.73 7.65
N VAL A 321 -10.34 -0.41 7.62
CA VAL A 321 -11.16 -0.40 6.41
C VAL A 321 -10.68 0.70 5.45
N ARG A 322 -10.09 1.78 5.98
CA ARG A 322 -9.54 2.87 5.16
C ARG A 322 -8.32 2.38 4.37
N ALA A 323 -8.37 2.61 3.07
CA ALA A 323 -7.34 2.26 2.11
C ALA A 323 -7.34 3.34 1.03
N SER A 324 -6.22 4.04 0.85
CA SER A 324 -6.13 5.09 -0.16
C SER A 324 -4.72 5.26 -0.72
N LEU A 325 -4.65 5.68 -1.98
CA LEU A 325 -3.46 6.15 -2.68
C LEU A 325 -3.55 7.66 -2.81
N THR A 326 -2.41 8.35 -2.75
CA THR A 326 -2.30 9.76 -3.11
C THR A 326 -1.39 9.87 -4.32
N LEU A 327 -1.95 10.29 -5.45
CA LEU A 327 -1.28 10.33 -6.74
C LEU A 327 -1.08 11.77 -7.19
N ASP A 328 0.08 12.07 -7.71
CA ASP A 328 0.36 13.29 -8.47
C ASP A 328 0.11 13.01 -9.97
N ILE A 329 -1.08 13.39 -10.46
CA ILE A 329 -1.52 13.14 -11.84
C ILE A 329 -0.90 14.14 -12.81
N GLU A 330 -0.35 13.67 -13.93
CA GLU A 330 0.10 14.58 -14.98
C GLU A 330 -1.09 15.37 -15.58
N ALA A 331 -1.22 16.64 -15.20
CA ALA A 331 -2.00 17.60 -15.97
C ALA A 331 -1.20 17.95 -17.24
N PRO A 332 -1.84 18.16 -18.40
CA PRO A 332 -1.15 18.54 -19.63
C PRO A 332 -0.38 19.86 -19.45
N THR A 333 0.91 19.75 -19.15
CA THR A 333 2.06 20.70 -19.21
C THR A 333 1.92 22.20 -18.96
N GLU A 334 0.76 22.79 -18.67
CA GLU A 334 0.62 24.23 -18.44
C GLU A 334 -0.34 24.60 -17.28
N HIS A 335 -0.77 23.65 -16.44
CA HIS A 335 -1.69 23.93 -15.33
C HIS A 335 -1.13 23.45 -13.98
N VAL A 336 -1.12 24.35 -12.99
CA VAL A 336 -0.73 24.11 -11.60
C VAL A 336 -1.97 24.19 -10.70
N GLU A 337 -3.04 23.48 -11.09
CA GLU A 337 -4.00 22.98 -10.11
C GLU A 337 -3.36 21.82 -9.34
N SER A 338 -3.90 21.48 -8.17
CA SER A 338 -3.46 20.30 -7.43
C SER A 338 -3.77 19.03 -8.22
N SER A 339 -2.80 18.52 -8.97
CA SER A 339 -2.78 17.16 -9.52
C SER A 339 -2.77 16.06 -8.47
N LEU A 340 -2.55 16.42 -7.19
CA LEU A 340 -2.59 15.50 -6.07
C LEU A 340 -4.03 15.11 -5.73
N VAL A 341 -4.38 13.90 -6.11
CA VAL A 341 -5.70 13.32 -5.87
C VAL A 341 -5.57 12.11 -4.96
N THR A 342 -6.61 11.87 -4.18
CA THR A 342 -6.77 10.70 -3.34
C THR A 342 -7.66 9.69 -4.04
N VAL A 343 -7.19 8.45 -4.12
CA VAL A 343 -7.88 7.35 -4.80
C VAL A 343 -8.14 6.26 -3.77
N GLY A 344 -9.41 5.94 -3.53
CA GLY A 344 -9.86 4.83 -2.68
C GLY A 344 -10.35 3.64 -3.50
N GLY A 345 -10.80 2.60 -2.82
CA GLY A 345 -11.49 1.48 -3.46
C GLY A 345 -12.96 1.79 -3.72
N VAL A 346 -13.62 0.94 -4.52
CA VAL A 346 -15.07 1.02 -4.75
C VAL A 346 -15.84 1.11 -3.43
N GLY A 347 -16.66 2.17 -3.30
CA GLY A 347 -17.48 2.44 -2.13
C GLY A 347 -16.80 3.20 -0.98
N THR A 348 -15.52 3.55 -1.09
CA THR A 348 -14.85 4.46 -0.15
C THR A 348 -15.47 5.87 -0.24
N ARG A 349 -15.66 6.52 0.90
CA ARG A 349 -16.12 7.92 1.02
C ARG A 349 -14.97 8.74 1.61
N ASN A 350 -14.86 10.03 1.24
CA ASN A 350 -13.77 10.95 1.62
C ASN A 350 -12.45 10.73 0.85
N VAL A 351 -12.54 10.38 -0.44
CA VAL A 351 -11.44 10.35 -1.40
C VAL A 351 -11.92 11.04 -2.68
N ASP A 352 -11.03 11.59 -3.49
CA ASP A 352 -11.43 12.29 -4.72
C ASP A 352 -12.01 11.30 -5.75
N TYR A 353 -11.36 10.13 -5.90
CA TYR A 353 -11.78 9.07 -6.82
C TYR A 353 -11.92 7.72 -6.14
N ALA A 354 -12.81 6.88 -6.65
CA ALA A 354 -12.89 5.47 -6.29
C ALA A 354 -12.50 4.61 -7.49
N ALA A 355 -11.45 3.80 -7.36
CA ALA A 355 -10.97 2.93 -8.42
C ALA A 355 -11.59 1.53 -8.34
N HIS A 356 -12.02 1.01 -9.49
CA HIS A 356 -12.39 -0.40 -9.67
C HIS A 356 -11.27 -1.19 -10.36
N SER A 357 -10.34 -0.53 -11.05
CA SER A 357 -9.11 -1.15 -11.58
C SER A 357 -7.91 -0.24 -11.34
N ILE A 358 -6.78 -0.82 -10.92
CA ILE A 358 -5.55 -0.09 -10.60
C ILE A 358 -4.37 -0.84 -11.23
N GLU A 359 -3.56 -0.17 -12.03
CA GLU A 359 -2.33 -0.69 -12.58
C GLU A 359 -1.13 0.00 -11.92
N LEU A 360 -0.25 -0.80 -11.33
CA LEU A 360 1.02 -0.38 -10.74
C LEU A 360 2.16 -0.65 -11.70
N ARG A 361 3.00 0.36 -11.95
CA ARG A 361 4.20 0.26 -12.77
C ARG A 361 5.40 0.84 -12.06
N GLU A 362 6.60 0.42 -12.46
CA GLU A 362 7.81 1.19 -12.15
C GLU A 362 7.80 2.47 -12.98
N ASN A 363 8.10 3.59 -12.34
CA ASN A 363 8.20 4.87 -13.02
C ASN A 363 9.52 4.93 -13.80
N VAL A 364 9.43 4.82 -15.13
CA VAL A 364 10.57 4.82 -16.07
C VAL A 364 10.98 6.25 -16.47
N THR A 365 10.34 7.32 -15.95
CA THR A 365 10.99 8.64 -16.02
C THR A 365 12.26 8.55 -15.21
N THR A 366 13.36 8.47 -15.96
CA THR A 366 14.73 8.30 -15.49
C THR A 366 14.92 9.14 -14.24
N HIS A 367 15.07 8.46 -13.11
CA HIS A 367 15.87 8.98 -12.02
C HIS A 367 17.21 9.31 -12.68
N SER A 368 17.41 10.58 -12.96
CA SER A 368 18.73 11.04 -13.34
C SER A 368 19.52 10.94 -12.05
N ASP A 369 20.11 9.78 -11.81
CA ASP A 369 21.12 9.60 -10.78
C ASP A 369 22.19 10.66 -10.94
N HIS A 370 22.35 11.25 -12.12
CA HIS A 370 23.24 12.37 -12.41
C HIS A 370 22.82 13.72 -11.78
N LEU A 371 23.84 14.44 -11.31
CA LEU A 371 23.77 15.84 -10.90
C LEU A 371 23.46 16.74 -12.12
N ASP A 372 22.43 17.57 -12.06
CA ASP A 372 22.13 18.51 -13.16
C ASP A 372 23.09 19.72 -13.17
N ASP A 373 23.15 20.41 -14.31
CA ASP A 373 24.07 21.55 -14.51
C ASP A 373 23.78 22.74 -13.57
N GLU A 374 22.54 22.88 -13.08
CA GLU A 374 22.17 23.90 -12.10
C GLU A 374 22.75 23.55 -10.72
N THR A 375 22.46 22.35 -10.22
CA THR A 375 22.99 21.84 -8.94
C THR A 375 24.52 21.81 -8.96
N LYS A 376 25.14 21.46 -10.10
CA LYS A 376 26.60 21.49 -10.24
C LYS A 376 27.20 22.88 -10.05
N ARG A 377 26.60 23.92 -10.67
CA ARG A 377 27.04 25.31 -10.48
C ARG A 377 26.87 25.75 -9.02
N HIS A 378 25.78 25.35 -8.39
CA HIS A 378 25.53 25.64 -6.97
C HIS A 378 26.50 24.91 -6.04
N LEU A 379 26.90 23.68 -6.39
CA LEU A 379 27.92 22.94 -5.67
C LEU A 379 29.29 23.61 -5.76
N GLU A 380 29.70 24.04 -6.95
CA GLU A 380 30.96 24.78 -7.16
C GLU A 380 30.96 26.10 -6.36
N ALA A 381 29.82 26.82 -6.36
CA ALA A 381 29.65 28.02 -5.54
C ALA A 381 29.76 27.70 -4.03
N CYS A 382 29.09 26.65 -3.56
CA CYS A 382 29.16 26.20 -2.17
C CYS A 382 30.59 25.87 -1.75
N GLN A 383 31.34 25.12 -2.58
CA GLN A 383 32.74 24.78 -2.31
C GLN A 383 33.65 26.02 -2.22
N ALA A 384 33.37 27.06 -3.00
CA ALA A 384 34.15 28.29 -3.01
C ALA A 384 33.78 29.25 -1.86
N GLU A 385 32.52 29.28 -1.46
CA GLU A 385 31.97 30.21 -0.47
C GLU A 385 32.05 29.68 0.98
N LEU A 386 32.17 28.35 1.16
CA LEU A 386 32.26 27.73 2.49
C LEU A 386 33.42 28.30 3.33
N PRO A 387 33.18 28.70 4.58
CA PRO A 387 34.20 29.29 5.43
C PRO A 387 35.29 28.28 5.81
N ALA A 388 36.51 28.79 6.01
CA ALA A 388 37.68 28.00 6.38
C ALA A 388 37.59 27.40 7.80
N GLU A 389 36.77 27.96 8.68
CA GLU A 389 36.30 27.40 9.96
C GLU A 389 34.91 28.00 10.27
N PHE A 390 33.96 27.17 10.70
CA PHE A 390 32.66 27.64 11.21
C PHE A 390 32.78 28.08 12.68
N GLY A 391 31.79 28.82 13.19
CA GLY A 391 31.66 29.15 14.62
C GLY A 391 32.25 30.50 15.04
N ASN A 392 32.46 31.43 14.11
CA ASN A 392 33.03 32.75 14.42
C ASN A 392 31.97 33.82 14.73
N GLU A 393 30.68 33.50 14.58
CA GLU A 393 29.57 34.43 14.73
C GLU A 393 28.66 34.05 15.89
N SER A 394 27.78 34.98 16.27
CA SER A 394 26.71 34.72 17.24
C SER A 394 25.36 34.59 16.54
N VAL A 395 24.52 33.69 17.06
CA VAL A 395 23.20 33.36 16.49
C VAL A 395 22.15 33.30 17.58
N VAL A 396 20.97 33.83 17.29
CA VAL A 396 19.80 33.77 18.17
C VAL A 396 18.81 32.74 17.63
N ILE A 397 18.36 31.84 18.50
CA ILE A 397 17.49 30.72 18.13
C ILE A 397 16.29 30.70 19.08
N GLY A 398 15.09 30.72 18.51
CA GLY A 398 13.83 30.59 19.24
C GLY A 398 12.73 29.99 18.38
N LEU A 399 11.48 29.88 18.83
CA LEU A 399 11.03 29.92 20.22
C LEU A 399 10.62 28.53 20.73
N ASP A 400 10.56 27.53 19.85
CA ASP A 400 10.02 26.21 20.16
C ASP A 400 11.02 25.32 20.92
N ALA A 401 10.61 24.89 22.11
CA ALA A 401 11.42 24.10 23.02
C ALA A 401 10.56 23.10 23.83
N PHE A 402 10.92 21.82 23.73
CA PHE A 402 10.29 20.71 24.45
C PHE A 402 11.33 19.84 25.17
N VAL A 403 10.88 19.01 26.12
CA VAL A 403 11.67 17.88 26.63
C VAL A 403 11.19 16.58 25.98
N ASP A 404 12.04 15.99 25.16
CA ASP A 404 11.78 14.72 24.51
C ASP A 404 12.14 13.56 25.45
N ARG A 405 11.14 12.73 25.77
CA ARG A 405 11.28 11.57 26.65
C ARG A 405 11.27 10.31 25.80
N MET A 406 12.43 9.70 25.64
CA MET A 406 12.56 8.48 24.86
C MET A 406 12.06 7.28 25.68
N ARG A 407 11.02 6.62 25.17
CA ARG A 407 10.31 5.54 25.85
C ARG A 407 10.29 4.25 25.02
N GLU A 408 10.44 3.14 25.73
CA GLU A 408 10.22 1.79 25.23
C GLU A 408 9.00 1.22 25.93
N LEU A 409 7.99 0.78 25.17
CA LEU A 409 6.91 0.02 25.78
C LEU A 409 7.43 -1.33 26.25
N VAL A 410 6.95 -1.74 27.41
CA VAL A 410 7.33 -3.01 28.03
C VAL A 410 6.08 -3.76 28.46
N GLU A 411 6.17 -5.08 28.39
CA GLU A 411 5.19 -5.97 28.96
C GLU A 411 5.87 -6.93 29.95
N ARG A 412 5.06 -7.52 30.83
CA ARG A 412 5.54 -8.51 31.78
C ARG A 412 4.63 -9.74 31.76
N PRO A 413 5.05 -10.82 31.09
CA PRO A 413 4.34 -12.09 31.15
C PRO A 413 4.28 -12.64 32.59
N PRO A 414 3.27 -13.45 32.94
CA PRO A 414 3.17 -14.08 34.25
C PRO A 414 4.43 -14.90 34.60
N GLY A 415 5.14 -14.52 35.67
CA GLY A 415 6.35 -15.22 36.11
C GLY A 415 7.64 -14.79 35.42
N GLU A 416 7.60 -13.87 34.45
CA GLU A 416 8.77 -13.42 33.70
C GLU A 416 9.21 -11.98 34.08
N GLU A 417 10.37 -11.58 33.57
CA GLU A 417 10.87 -10.21 33.63
C GLU A 417 10.17 -9.30 32.61
N TYR A 418 10.37 -7.98 32.75
CA TYR A 418 9.87 -7.04 31.75
C TYR A 418 10.62 -7.22 30.43
N GLN A 419 9.87 -7.36 29.35
CA GLN A 419 10.40 -7.45 27.99
C GLN A 419 9.93 -6.26 27.16
N ARG A 420 10.76 -5.82 26.23
CA ARG A 420 10.44 -4.72 25.32
C ARG A 420 9.44 -5.20 24.27
N ILE A 421 8.39 -4.42 24.04
CA ILE A 421 7.52 -4.58 22.88
C ILE A 421 8.24 -3.96 21.68
N ARG A 422 8.69 -4.80 20.74
CA ARG A 422 9.56 -4.37 19.63
C ARG A 422 8.78 -3.95 18.40
N GLN A 423 7.64 -4.57 18.12
CA GLN A 423 6.81 -4.32 16.93
C GLN A 423 5.52 -3.61 17.33
N PHE A 424 5.02 -2.69 16.50
CA PHE A 424 3.80 -1.93 16.79
C PHE A 424 2.57 -2.85 16.87
N ASP A 425 2.54 -3.90 16.03
CA ASP A 425 1.44 -4.87 16.03
C ASP A 425 1.31 -5.60 17.36
N ALA A 426 2.42 -5.94 18.02
CA ALA A 426 2.38 -6.56 19.35
C ALA A 426 1.78 -5.61 20.41
N PHE A 427 2.03 -4.30 20.29
CA PHE A 427 1.38 -3.30 21.14
C PHE A 427 -0.13 -3.20 20.84
N ARG A 428 -0.52 -3.21 19.56
CA ARG A 428 -1.94 -3.23 19.16
C ARG A 428 -2.65 -4.46 19.71
N GLU A 429 -2.07 -5.65 19.58
CA GLU A 429 -2.62 -6.89 20.16
C GLU A 429 -2.79 -6.80 21.67
N ALA A 430 -1.87 -6.13 22.38
CA ALA A 430 -2.04 -5.87 23.80
C ALA A 430 -3.28 -5.01 24.08
N LEU A 431 -3.52 -3.94 23.31
CA LEU A 431 -4.72 -3.09 23.43
C LEU A 431 -6.02 -3.86 23.14
N VAL A 432 -6.05 -4.67 22.09
CA VAL A 432 -7.23 -5.49 21.73
C VAL A 432 -7.53 -6.52 22.81
N ARG A 433 -6.50 -7.20 23.36
CA ARG A 433 -6.67 -8.12 24.50
C ARG A 433 -7.23 -7.41 25.73
N PHE A 434 -6.89 -6.14 25.94
CA PHE A 434 -7.46 -5.36 27.03
C PHE A 434 -8.93 -5.01 26.79
N GLU A 435 -9.30 -4.63 25.58
CA GLU A 435 -10.71 -4.35 25.21
C GLU A 435 -11.61 -5.56 25.45
N ALA A 436 -11.09 -6.77 25.20
CA ALA A 436 -11.78 -8.02 25.49
C ALA A 436 -11.81 -8.41 26.99
N SER A 437 -11.25 -7.58 27.89
CA SER A 437 -11.14 -7.85 29.33
C SER A 437 -11.96 -6.87 30.16
N GLU A 438 -12.42 -7.30 31.35
CA GLU A 438 -13.08 -6.40 32.32
C GLU A 438 -12.07 -5.52 33.11
N MET A 439 -10.77 -5.62 32.80
CA MET A 439 -9.73 -4.86 33.50
C MET A 439 -9.42 -3.55 32.77
N ALA A 440 -9.05 -2.52 33.54
CA ALA A 440 -8.53 -1.29 32.94
C ALA A 440 -7.23 -1.58 32.17
N PRO A 441 -7.06 -1.06 30.94
CA PRO A 441 -5.86 -1.28 30.15
C PRO A 441 -4.65 -0.71 30.88
N ARG A 442 -3.58 -1.50 31.00
CA ARG A 442 -2.33 -1.07 31.63
C ARG A 442 -1.21 -1.07 30.62
N ILE A 443 -0.88 0.12 30.11
CA ILE A 443 0.30 0.34 29.27
C ILE A 443 1.47 0.67 30.19
N GLN A 444 2.59 -0.02 30.00
CA GLN A 444 3.80 0.20 30.76
C GLN A 444 4.95 0.54 29.82
N TRP A 445 5.85 1.41 30.28
CA TRP A 445 7.04 1.78 29.52
C TRP A 445 8.23 1.97 30.44
N ARG A 446 9.41 1.88 29.86
CA ARG A 446 10.67 2.31 30.44
C ARG A 446 11.13 3.58 29.74
N GLN A 447 11.47 4.61 30.51
CA GLN A 447 12.17 5.78 29.98
C GLN A 447 13.65 5.43 29.84
N ILE A 448 14.19 5.54 28.62
CA ILE A 448 15.60 5.24 28.33
C ILE A 448 16.47 6.47 28.55
N ARG A 449 16.02 7.63 28.06
CA ARG A 449 16.70 8.90 28.16
C ARG A 449 15.73 10.07 27.99
N THR A 450 16.19 11.26 28.35
CA THR A 450 15.54 12.53 28.03
C THR A 450 16.52 13.42 27.29
N GLU A 451 16.04 14.16 26.31
CA GLU A 451 16.83 15.08 25.51
C GLU A 451 16.03 16.37 25.25
N PRO A 452 16.70 17.52 25.06
CA PRO A 452 16.01 18.72 24.61
C PRO A 452 15.51 18.51 23.16
N GLY A 453 14.29 18.97 22.89
CA GLY A 453 13.60 18.90 21.61
C GLY A 453 13.04 20.25 21.17
N GLY A 454 12.47 20.30 19.98
CA GLY A 454 11.97 21.52 19.33
C GLY A 454 13.05 22.26 18.53
N HIS A 455 12.64 23.32 17.83
CA HIS A 455 13.52 24.13 16.97
C HIS A 455 14.78 24.60 17.70
N VAL A 456 14.64 25.08 18.94
CA VAL A 456 15.74 25.53 19.79
C VAL A 456 16.79 24.44 19.98
N ALA A 457 16.35 23.20 20.22
CA ALA A 457 17.27 22.09 20.48
C ALA A 457 17.91 21.54 19.21
N HIS A 458 17.14 21.41 18.13
CA HIS A 458 17.61 20.81 16.89
C HIS A 458 18.54 21.76 16.13
N VAL A 459 18.10 22.99 15.86
CA VAL A 459 18.94 23.99 15.19
C VAL A 459 20.09 24.40 16.09
N GLY A 460 19.82 24.70 17.37
CA GLY A 460 20.87 25.04 18.33
C GLY A 460 21.91 23.94 18.51
N GLY A 461 21.51 22.67 18.41
CA GLY A 461 22.44 21.55 18.49
C GLY A 461 23.46 21.52 17.35
N VAL A 462 23.07 21.89 16.13
CA VAL A 462 23.98 21.97 14.98
C VAL A 462 24.97 23.12 15.16
N PHE A 463 24.49 24.31 15.53
CA PHE A 463 25.35 25.48 15.74
C PHE A 463 26.30 25.30 16.94
N ASP A 464 25.87 24.68 18.04
CA ASP A 464 26.76 24.37 19.17
C ASP A 464 27.87 23.39 18.76
N ASP A 465 27.52 22.34 18.01
CA ASP A 465 28.51 21.35 17.56
C ASP A 465 29.53 21.94 16.57
N LEU A 466 29.17 23.03 15.88
CA LEU A 466 30.04 23.82 15.00
C LEU A 466 30.76 24.98 15.71
N GLY A 467 30.44 25.27 16.98
CA GLY A 467 31.18 26.20 17.83
C GLY A 467 30.71 27.66 17.83
N TYR A 468 29.49 27.96 17.36
CA TYR A 468 28.93 29.32 17.41
C TYR A 468 28.59 29.76 18.83
N ASP A 469 28.55 31.07 19.07
CA ASP A 469 28.01 31.65 20.31
C ASP A 469 26.48 31.76 20.22
N LEU A 470 25.75 31.10 21.12
CA LEU A 470 24.30 30.99 21.03
C LEU A 470 23.57 31.78 22.10
N THR A 471 22.51 32.46 21.67
CA THR A 471 21.40 32.87 22.53
C THR A 471 20.19 32.01 22.19
N LEU A 472 19.76 31.18 23.14
CA LEU A 472 18.57 30.33 23.00
C LEU A 472 17.41 30.96 23.76
N LEU A 473 16.35 31.33 23.05
CA LEU A 473 15.15 31.99 23.57
C LEU A 473 13.94 31.07 23.42
N GLY A 474 13.18 30.83 24.48
CA GLY A 474 11.97 29.99 24.41
C GLY A 474 11.43 29.55 25.77
N PRO A 475 10.36 28.74 25.82
CA PRO A 475 9.89 28.13 27.04
C PRO A 475 10.85 27.01 27.45
N LEU A 476 12.00 27.37 28.04
CA LEU A 476 13.05 26.41 28.44
C LEU A 476 12.81 25.82 29.84
N GLY A 477 11.71 26.20 30.48
CA GLY A 477 11.40 25.90 31.88
C GLY A 477 11.65 27.07 32.81
N ASP A 478 10.91 27.14 33.91
CA ASP A 478 11.08 28.16 34.93
C ASP A 478 11.22 27.49 36.32
N PRO A 479 12.47 27.30 36.82
CA PRO A 479 13.76 27.62 36.19
C PRO A 479 14.11 26.71 34.99
N VAL A 480 15.11 27.11 34.19
CA VAL A 480 15.57 26.37 33.00
C VAL A 480 15.78 24.89 33.32
N ARG A 481 15.20 24.02 32.51
CA ARG A 481 15.31 22.56 32.66
C ARG A 481 16.75 22.09 32.48
N SER A 482 17.12 21.06 33.25
CA SER A 482 18.45 20.46 33.23
C SER A 482 18.87 19.94 31.87
N GLU A 483 17.92 19.51 31.06
CA GLU A 483 18.10 18.97 29.72
C GLU A 483 18.68 20.04 28.78
N PHE A 484 18.13 21.26 28.81
CA PHE A 484 18.69 22.42 28.08
C PHE A 484 19.98 22.93 28.72
N ALA A 485 19.99 23.10 30.05
CA ALA A 485 21.16 23.62 30.78
C ALA A 485 22.41 22.73 30.62
N SER A 486 22.24 21.43 30.50
CA SER A 486 23.35 20.48 30.28
C SER A 486 23.80 20.45 28.82
N ARG A 487 22.87 20.47 27.86
CA ARG A 487 23.17 20.45 26.41
C ARG A 487 23.86 21.74 25.96
N PHE A 488 23.45 22.88 26.49
CA PHE A 488 23.87 24.21 26.05
C PHE A 488 24.57 25.01 27.17
N ARG A 489 25.35 24.30 28.00
CA ARG A 489 25.98 24.85 29.21
C ARG A 489 26.89 26.07 29.02
N ASN A 490 27.37 26.29 27.80
CA ASN A 490 28.29 27.37 27.45
C ASN A 490 27.58 28.58 26.82
N HIS A 491 26.25 28.51 26.68
CA HIS A 491 25.46 29.47 25.91
C HIS A 491 24.49 30.24 26.79
N LYS A 492 23.95 31.33 26.24
CA LYS A 492 22.93 32.13 26.92
C LYS A 492 21.56 31.45 26.78
N LEU A 493 20.94 31.12 27.91
CA LEU A 493 19.61 30.50 27.96
C LEU A 493 18.61 31.52 28.50
N VAL A 494 17.71 31.98 27.63
CA VAL A 494 16.68 32.97 27.94
C VAL A 494 15.32 32.27 27.99
N SER A 495 14.91 31.89 29.21
CA SER A 495 13.62 31.23 29.39
C SER A 495 12.48 32.23 29.51
N ILE A 496 11.44 32.07 28.69
CA ILE A 496 10.23 32.89 28.69
C ILE A 496 8.99 32.13 29.19
N GLY A 497 9.15 30.91 29.71
CA GLY A 497 8.02 30.12 30.22
C GLY A 497 8.35 28.69 30.62
N GLN A 498 7.32 27.95 31.05
CA GLN A 498 7.41 26.52 31.31
C GLN A 498 7.52 25.74 29.99
N THR A 499 8.37 24.71 29.96
CA THR A 499 8.45 23.78 28.82
C THR A 499 7.52 22.59 29.06
N THR A 500 7.01 21.99 27.98
CA THR A 500 6.26 20.73 28.05
C THR A 500 7.12 19.55 27.59
N SER A 501 6.52 18.38 27.47
CA SER A 501 7.25 17.17 27.08
C SER A 501 6.56 16.39 25.98
N THR A 502 7.37 15.79 25.11
CA THR A 502 6.91 14.82 24.12
C THR A 502 7.46 13.46 24.47
N ASP A 503 6.58 12.49 24.66
CA ASP A 503 6.94 11.10 24.85
C ASP A 503 7.13 10.43 23.48
N PHE A 504 8.37 10.07 23.19
CA PHE A 504 8.77 9.38 21.97
C PHE A 504 8.80 7.88 22.22
N VAL A 505 7.77 7.18 21.75
CA VAL A 505 7.66 5.72 21.89
C VAL A 505 8.13 5.04 20.59
N TRP A 506 9.11 4.13 20.70
CA TRP A 506 9.77 3.52 19.54
C TRP A 506 9.55 2.00 19.41
N PHE A 507 9.12 1.60 18.22
CA PHE A 507 9.07 0.22 17.72
C PHE A 507 10.03 0.07 16.53
N GLU A 508 10.48 -1.14 16.23
CA GLU A 508 11.37 -1.43 15.12
C GLU A 508 10.75 -1.07 13.75
N ASP A 509 9.42 -1.16 13.64
CA ASP A 509 8.60 -0.90 12.46
C ASP A 509 7.94 0.49 12.44
N ARG A 510 7.59 1.06 13.61
CA ARG A 510 6.87 2.35 13.70
C ARG A 510 7.29 3.21 14.89
N LYS A 511 6.79 4.44 14.92
CA LYS A 511 6.93 5.36 16.06
C LYS A 511 5.58 5.92 16.47
N PHE A 512 5.45 6.24 17.74
CA PHE A 512 4.25 6.83 18.33
C PHE A 512 4.66 8.02 19.21
N LEU A 513 3.99 9.16 19.03
CA LEU A 513 4.29 10.41 19.72
C LEU A 513 3.11 10.77 20.63
N LEU A 514 3.40 11.07 21.88
CA LEU A 514 2.43 11.62 22.82
C LEU A 514 2.98 12.96 23.32
N THR A 515 2.49 14.06 22.77
CA THR A 515 2.93 15.41 23.12
C THR A 515 1.97 16.03 24.12
N GLU A 516 2.50 16.56 25.21
CA GLU A 516 1.77 17.47 26.08
C GLU A 516 1.80 18.87 25.43
N PRO A 517 0.66 19.40 24.94
CA PRO A 517 0.64 20.68 24.27
C PRO A 517 0.98 21.80 25.25
N ASN A 518 1.64 22.85 24.75
CA ASN A 518 1.88 24.04 25.56
C ASN A 518 0.55 24.81 25.72
N LEU A 519 -0.04 24.76 26.91
CA LEU A 519 -1.31 25.44 27.19
C LEU A 519 -1.14 26.92 27.50
N GLU A 520 0.07 27.35 27.87
CA GLU A 520 0.39 28.77 28.04
C GLU A 520 0.74 29.35 26.67
N SER A 521 -0.13 30.21 26.14
CA SER A 521 0.15 30.95 24.91
C SER A 521 1.31 31.92 25.16
N ILE A 522 2.34 31.83 24.32
CA ILE A 522 3.46 32.77 24.32
C ILE A 522 3.17 33.82 23.26
N ASP A 523 3.02 35.07 23.68
CA ASP A 523 2.87 36.26 22.84
C ASP A 523 3.94 37.31 23.22
N TRP A 524 3.91 38.48 22.56
CA TRP A 524 4.90 39.52 22.80
C TRP A 524 4.84 40.14 24.20
N GLU A 525 3.63 40.33 24.74
CA GLU A 525 3.45 40.80 26.12
C GLU A 525 4.17 39.85 27.08
N ARG A 526 3.99 38.54 26.89
CA ARG A 526 4.65 37.54 27.73
C ARG A 526 6.16 37.55 27.60
N VAL A 527 6.71 37.76 26.40
CA VAL A 527 8.16 37.89 26.21
C VAL A 527 8.69 39.09 27.02
N THR A 528 8.06 40.25 26.89
CA THR A 528 8.51 41.49 27.57
C THR A 528 8.27 41.49 29.09
N GLU A 529 7.31 40.72 29.60
CA GLU A 529 7.16 40.47 31.04
C GLU A 529 8.33 39.66 31.63
N ARG A 530 8.94 38.79 30.82
CA ARG A 530 9.95 37.83 31.27
C ARG A 530 11.38 38.32 31.10
N ILE A 531 11.61 39.13 30.07
CA ILE A 531 12.91 39.74 29.79
C ILE A 531 12.72 41.23 29.49
N GLU A 532 13.50 42.07 30.18
CA GLU A 532 13.53 43.50 29.88
C GLU A 532 13.99 43.73 28.44
N LEU A 533 13.27 44.59 27.72
CA LEU A 533 13.50 44.82 26.29
C LEU A 533 14.93 45.26 25.95
N SER A 534 15.57 46.06 26.81
CA SER A 534 16.99 46.45 26.63
C SER A 534 17.95 45.27 26.75
N VAL A 535 17.65 44.30 27.62
CA VAL A 535 18.47 43.08 27.78
C VAL A 535 18.25 42.16 26.59
N LEU A 536 17.02 42.05 26.09
CA LEU A 536 16.74 41.30 24.87
C LEU A 536 17.47 41.93 23.67
N ALA A 537 17.51 43.26 23.57
CA ALA A 537 18.28 43.97 22.55
C ALA A 537 19.77 43.63 22.64
N GLU A 538 20.38 43.65 23.84
CA GLU A 538 21.79 43.26 24.03
C GLU A 538 22.11 41.82 23.58
N TYR A 539 21.12 40.91 23.59
CA TYR A 539 21.31 39.53 23.16
C TYR A 539 21.13 39.32 21.67
N VAL A 540 20.36 40.18 21.01
CA VAL A 540 20.07 40.11 19.57
C VAL A 540 21.04 40.98 18.76
N ASP A 541 21.49 42.10 19.33
CA ASP A 541 22.38 43.06 18.67
C ASP A 541 23.75 42.43 18.36
N GLY A 542 24.21 42.60 17.12
CA GLY A 542 25.47 42.06 16.61
C GLY A 542 25.47 40.56 16.29
N SER A 543 24.32 39.88 16.39
CA SER A 543 24.18 38.51 15.88
C SER A 543 24.05 38.47 14.36
N ALA A 544 24.50 37.41 13.72
CA ALA A 544 24.42 37.27 12.26
C ALA A 544 23.03 36.82 11.79
N LEU A 545 22.33 36.04 12.63
CA LEU A 545 21.06 35.43 12.30
C LEU A 545 20.15 35.35 13.52
N LEU A 546 18.87 35.66 13.32
CA LEU A 546 17.77 35.26 14.19
C LEU A 546 16.95 34.16 13.50
N THR A 547 16.88 32.96 14.08
CA THR A 547 16.04 31.88 13.57
C THR A 547 14.89 31.56 14.50
N LEU A 548 13.69 31.49 13.93
CA LEU A 548 12.42 31.27 14.61
C LEU A 548 11.74 30.02 14.07
N GLY A 549 11.41 29.09 14.96
CA GLY A 549 10.50 27.98 14.71
C GLY A 549 9.85 27.52 16.01
N SER A 550 8.80 26.71 15.99
CA SER A 550 7.82 26.56 14.94
C SER A 550 6.56 27.36 15.27
N TRP A 551 5.90 27.92 14.25
CA TRP A 551 4.60 28.61 14.42
C TRP A 551 3.55 27.67 15.02
N TYR A 552 3.59 26.38 14.66
CA TYR A 552 2.77 25.34 15.28
C TYR A 552 2.87 25.32 16.82
N ALA A 553 4.09 25.33 17.37
CA ALA A 553 4.31 25.30 18.81
C ALA A 553 4.03 26.64 19.51
N THR A 554 4.02 27.73 18.75
CA THR A 554 3.78 29.10 19.23
C THR A 554 2.68 29.77 18.38
N PRO A 555 1.39 29.48 18.61
CA PRO A 555 0.31 29.99 17.74
C PRO A 555 0.26 31.52 17.60
N ASN A 556 0.60 32.26 18.66
CA ASN A 556 0.66 33.73 18.68
C ASN A 556 2.03 34.27 18.21
N LEU A 557 2.81 33.48 17.45
CA LEU A 557 4.06 33.94 16.86
C LEU A 557 3.90 35.22 16.02
N PRO A 558 2.81 35.46 15.26
CA PRO A 558 2.60 36.74 14.56
C PRO A 558 2.71 37.97 15.47
N ASP A 559 2.09 37.94 16.66
CA ASP A 559 2.19 39.03 17.64
C ASP A 559 3.64 39.27 18.08
N ILE A 560 4.42 38.20 18.22
CA ILE A 560 5.84 38.28 18.55
C ILE A 560 6.65 38.89 17.40
N LEU A 561 6.35 38.54 16.15
CA LEU A 561 7.01 39.14 14.99
C LEU A 561 6.74 40.65 14.90
N ASP A 562 5.50 41.06 15.16
CA ASP A 562 5.12 42.47 15.21
C ASP A 562 5.87 43.22 16.32
N GLY A 563 5.94 42.64 17.52
CA GLY A 563 6.71 43.22 18.63
C GLY A 563 8.23 43.26 18.40
N LEU A 564 8.80 42.23 17.77
CA LEU A 564 10.22 42.25 17.35
C LEU A 564 10.48 43.43 16.41
N ARG A 565 9.61 43.66 15.43
CA ARG A 565 9.74 44.75 14.47
C ARG A 565 9.53 46.13 15.10
N GLU A 566 8.47 46.29 15.89
CA GLU A 566 8.02 47.60 16.38
C GLU A 566 8.77 48.07 17.63
N ASP A 567 9.09 47.14 18.55
CA ASP A 567 9.69 47.47 19.84
C ASP A 567 11.18 47.14 19.90
N LEU A 568 11.60 45.97 19.40
CA LEU A 568 12.99 45.50 19.54
C LEU A 568 13.92 46.09 18.46
N TRP A 569 13.55 45.97 17.18
CA TRP A 569 14.40 46.39 16.04
C TRP A 569 14.90 47.84 16.13
N PRO A 570 14.08 48.83 16.56
CA PRO A 570 14.54 50.22 16.70
C PRO A 570 15.62 50.43 17.76
N LEU A 571 15.85 49.45 18.65
CA LEU A 571 16.86 49.51 19.71
C LEU A 571 18.21 48.92 19.28
N LEU A 572 18.25 48.17 18.17
CA LEU A 572 19.45 47.48 17.70
C LEU A 572 20.38 48.44 16.96
N SER A 573 21.67 48.43 17.34
CA SER A 573 22.68 49.25 16.66
C SER A 573 23.26 48.53 15.43
N SER A 574 23.28 47.21 15.48
CA SER A 574 23.74 46.26 14.48
C SER A 574 22.78 45.06 14.46
N PRO A 575 21.55 45.24 13.92
CA PRO A 575 20.55 44.17 13.89
C PRO A 575 21.06 42.94 13.11
N PRO A 576 20.44 41.76 13.32
CA PRO A 576 20.76 40.58 12.52
C PRO A 576 20.62 40.81 11.03
N ASP A 577 21.56 40.27 10.25
CA ASP A 577 21.56 40.42 8.79
C ASP A 577 20.41 39.65 8.13
N HIS A 578 19.96 38.55 8.76
CA HIS A 578 18.87 37.71 8.25
C HIS A 578 17.95 37.26 9.38
N VAL A 579 16.68 37.03 9.03
CA VAL A 579 15.72 36.25 9.83
C VAL A 579 15.34 34.98 9.09
N HIS A 580 15.46 33.83 9.75
CA HIS A 580 15.03 32.54 9.21
C HIS A 580 13.79 32.03 9.96
N PHE A 581 12.74 31.66 9.22
CA PHE A 581 11.45 31.25 9.78
C PHE A 581 11.06 29.84 9.30
N SER A 582 10.80 28.94 10.27
CA SER A 582 10.23 27.61 10.04
C SER A 582 8.81 27.54 10.61
N PRO A 583 7.78 27.25 9.81
CA PRO A 583 6.38 27.29 10.23
C PRO A 583 5.97 26.07 11.10
N GLY A 584 6.61 24.92 10.92
CA GLY A 584 6.11 23.65 11.49
C GLY A 584 4.74 23.24 10.92
N GLU A 585 3.97 22.45 11.66
CA GLU A 585 2.67 21.93 11.19
C GLU A 585 1.60 23.02 11.10
N ILE A 586 1.30 23.46 9.87
CA ILE A 586 0.34 24.57 9.62
C ILE A 586 -1.03 24.12 9.12
N SER A 587 -1.29 22.80 9.01
CA SER A 587 -2.61 22.30 8.61
C SER A 587 -3.72 22.61 9.62
N GLN A 588 -3.36 22.86 10.88
CA GLN A 588 -4.31 23.10 11.98
C GLN A 588 -4.81 24.56 12.03
N PHE A 589 -4.09 25.50 11.42
CA PHE A 589 -4.47 26.90 11.41
C PHE A 589 -5.61 27.17 10.43
N SER A 590 -6.55 28.02 10.82
CA SER A 590 -7.58 28.56 9.96
C SER A 590 -6.98 29.47 8.88
N ARG A 591 -7.77 29.75 7.84
CA ARG A 591 -7.41 30.68 6.78
C ARG A 591 -7.04 32.06 7.31
N THR A 592 -7.81 32.56 8.28
CA THR A 592 -7.59 33.87 8.89
C THR A 592 -6.28 33.94 9.68
N GLU A 593 -5.92 32.88 10.41
CA GLU A 593 -4.65 32.80 11.16
C GLU A 593 -3.44 32.84 10.21
N ILE A 594 -3.50 32.09 9.10
CA ILE A 594 -2.45 32.09 8.09
C ILE A 594 -2.35 33.46 7.39
N GLU A 595 -3.48 34.09 7.06
CA GLU A 595 -3.49 35.44 6.47
C GLU A 595 -2.94 36.51 7.44
N HIS A 596 -3.23 36.39 8.73
CA HIS A 596 -2.69 37.31 9.74
C HIS A 596 -1.18 37.14 9.90
N GLY A 597 -0.69 35.91 10.05
CA GLY A 597 0.76 35.70 10.17
C GLY A 597 1.51 36.02 8.88
N ARG A 598 0.90 35.88 7.69
CA ARG A 598 1.45 36.43 6.44
C ARG A 598 1.72 37.93 6.58
N ASP A 599 0.78 38.69 7.14
CA ASP A 599 0.93 40.15 7.28
C ASP A 599 2.10 40.51 8.22
N SER A 600 2.20 39.86 9.38
CA SER A 600 3.31 40.08 10.32
C SER A 600 4.68 39.64 9.77
N ILE A 601 4.72 38.49 9.06
CA ILE A 601 5.94 38.00 8.39
C ILE A 601 6.38 38.99 7.30
N SER A 602 5.45 39.45 6.46
CA SER A 602 5.74 40.43 5.39
C SER A 602 6.21 41.76 5.98
N ALA A 603 5.59 42.21 7.07
CA ALA A 603 5.98 43.46 7.73
C ALA A 603 7.39 43.39 8.32
N LEU A 604 7.82 42.24 8.84
CA LEU A 604 9.18 42.04 9.34
C LEU A 604 10.21 42.11 8.20
N ASP A 605 9.87 41.64 6.99
CA ASP A 605 10.75 41.71 5.81
C ASP A 605 11.12 43.16 5.42
N ASP A 606 10.29 44.14 5.79
CA ASP A 606 10.57 45.57 5.56
C ASP A 606 11.84 46.07 6.29
N VAL A 607 12.21 45.43 7.40
CA VAL A 607 13.32 45.87 8.28
C VAL A 607 14.51 44.91 8.29
N VAL A 608 14.32 43.66 7.84
CA VAL A 608 15.36 42.64 7.76
C VAL A 608 14.98 41.58 6.72
N PRO A 609 15.90 41.10 5.87
CA PRO A 609 15.62 40.00 4.96
C PRO A 609 15.09 38.75 5.67
N VAL A 610 13.85 38.35 5.35
CA VAL A 610 13.20 37.14 5.88
C VAL A 610 13.31 36.00 4.89
N THR A 611 13.75 34.83 5.39
CA THR A 611 13.77 33.56 4.67
C THR A 611 12.81 32.58 5.32
N VAL A 612 11.77 32.15 4.61
CA VAL A 612 10.83 31.12 5.08
C VAL A 612 11.21 29.77 4.48
N THR A 613 11.37 28.74 5.32
CA THR A 613 11.50 27.35 4.87
C THR A 613 10.21 26.58 5.04
N ALA A 614 9.93 25.67 4.11
CA ALA A 614 8.78 24.79 4.19
C ALA A 614 9.04 23.47 3.47
N ASN A 615 8.43 22.39 3.93
CA ASN A 615 8.34 21.16 3.15
C ASN A 615 7.17 21.24 2.14
N ARG A 616 7.02 20.21 1.30
CA ARG A 616 5.94 20.16 0.29
C ARG A 616 4.53 20.32 0.86
N SER A 617 4.21 19.71 2.02
CA SER A 617 2.87 19.78 2.59
C SER A 617 2.56 21.18 3.14
N GLN A 618 3.54 21.83 3.76
CA GLN A 618 3.45 23.21 4.24
C GLN A 618 3.34 24.19 3.06
N THR A 619 4.15 24.04 2.01
CA THR A 619 4.05 24.88 0.80
C THR A 619 2.68 24.75 0.13
N ARG A 620 2.13 23.53 0.07
CA ARG A 620 0.75 23.31 -0.39
C ARG A 620 -0.26 24.04 0.50
N ARG A 621 -0.12 23.96 1.82
CA ARG A 621 -1.02 24.66 2.75
C ARG A 621 -1.00 26.17 2.54
N PHE A 622 0.18 26.77 2.37
CA PHE A 622 0.29 28.19 2.01
C PHE A 622 -0.34 28.48 0.65
N ARG A 623 -0.07 27.65 -0.36
CA ARG A 623 -0.65 27.78 -1.70
C ARG A 623 -2.17 27.82 -1.66
N ASP A 624 -2.78 26.78 -1.08
CA ASP A 624 -4.23 26.58 -1.04
C ASP A 624 -4.94 27.68 -0.23
N THR A 625 -4.22 28.33 0.68
CA THR A 625 -4.78 29.38 1.54
C THR A 625 -4.59 30.78 0.95
N LEU A 626 -3.39 31.08 0.46
CA LEU A 626 -2.95 32.44 0.07
C LEU A 626 -3.13 32.72 -1.42
N LEU A 627 -3.00 31.73 -2.30
CA LEU A 627 -3.24 31.93 -3.73
C LEU A 627 -4.73 31.78 -4.02
N ARG A 628 -5.34 32.74 -4.72
CA ARG A 628 -6.76 32.69 -5.13
C ARG A 628 -6.87 32.34 -6.62
N GLY A 629 -7.76 31.41 -6.97
CA GLY A 629 -8.19 31.12 -8.34
C GLY A 629 -7.23 30.27 -9.18
N ASP A 630 -7.77 29.71 -10.27
CA ASP A 630 -7.06 28.97 -11.33
C ASP A 630 -6.28 29.94 -12.23
N ASP A 631 -5.38 30.72 -11.62
CA ASP A 631 -4.44 31.52 -12.38
C ASP A 631 -3.42 30.55 -13.01
N GLU A 632 -3.77 30.08 -14.20
CA GLU A 632 -2.89 29.51 -15.24
C GLU A 632 -1.71 30.46 -15.45
N THR A 633 -0.69 30.31 -14.61
CA THR A 633 0.51 31.12 -14.63
C THR A 633 1.70 30.18 -14.75
N THR A 634 2.59 30.46 -15.70
CA THR A 634 3.84 29.71 -15.91
C THR A 634 4.85 29.91 -14.76
N THR A 635 4.50 30.72 -13.77
CA THR A 635 5.32 31.07 -12.60
C THR A 635 5.32 29.94 -11.57
N PRO A 636 6.50 29.47 -11.10
CA PRO A 636 6.60 28.42 -10.09
C PRO A 636 5.82 28.71 -8.80
N THR A 637 5.17 27.69 -8.22
CA THR A 637 4.40 27.81 -6.97
C THR A 637 5.21 28.45 -5.83
N VAL A 638 6.49 28.09 -5.70
CA VAL A 638 7.39 28.63 -4.69
C VAL A 638 7.54 30.15 -4.80
N GLU A 639 7.58 30.67 -6.02
CA GLU A 639 7.66 32.11 -6.30
C GLU A 639 6.34 32.80 -6.02
N ARG A 640 5.21 32.21 -6.42
CA ARG A 640 3.88 32.74 -6.11
C ARG A 640 3.63 32.81 -4.61
N VAL A 641 4.01 31.77 -3.86
CA VAL A 641 3.91 31.74 -2.39
C VAL A 641 4.85 32.77 -1.77
N ARG A 642 6.10 32.91 -2.24
CA ARG A 642 7.03 33.97 -1.80
C ARG A 642 6.43 35.36 -1.99
N ASN A 643 5.85 35.61 -3.16
CA ASN A 643 5.21 36.87 -3.51
C ASN A 643 4.00 37.18 -2.61
N GLN A 644 3.17 36.17 -2.30
CA GLN A 644 2.05 36.37 -1.37
C GLN A 644 2.49 36.50 0.09
N LEU A 645 3.52 35.79 0.52
CA LEU A 645 4.10 35.96 1.86
C LEU A 645 4.83 37.30 2.02
N GLY A 646 5.22 37.94 0.92
CA GLY A 646 5.91 39.23 0.95
C GLY A 646 7.30 39.12 1.59
N VAL A 647 8.01 38.00 1.39
CA VAL A 647 9.33 37.75 1.98
C VAL A 647 10.45 37.79 0.94
N THR A 648 11.67 38.06 1.39
CA THR A 648 12.88 38.11 0.56
C THR A 648 13.19 36.75 -0.06
N ARG A 649 13.07 35.66 0.72
CA ARG A 649 13.32 34.28 0.24
C ARG A 649 12.27 33.30 0.75
N TYR A 650 11.88 32.36 -0.11
CA TYR A 650 11.05 31.21 0.24
C TYR A 650 11.68 29.94 -0.30
N ALA A 651 12.01 29.00 0.58
CA ALA A 651 12.64 27.72 0.23
C ALA A 651 11.70 26.55 0.54
N MET A 652 11.31 25.81 -0.50
CA MET A 652 10.61 24.53 -0.36
C MET A 652 11.61 23.37 -0.44
N HIS A 653 11.60 22.47 0.53
CA HIS A 653 12.45 21.28 0.53
C HIS A 653 11.66 19.96 0.47
N SER A 654 12.34 18.91 0.02
CA SER A 654 11.85 17.54 -0.08
C SER A 654 13.02 16.56 -0.01
N GLN A 655 12.74 15.25 0.04
CA GLN A 655 13.81 14.24 -0.02
C GLN A 655 14.61 14.28 -1.33
N ARG A 656 14.05 14.86 -2.41
CA ARG A 656 14.69 14.97 -3.72
C ARG A 656 15.61 16.19 -3.85
N GLY A 657 15.53 17.14 -2.92
CA GLY A 657 16.19 18.44 -3.06
C GLY A 657 15.27 19.57 -2.64
N ALA A 658 15.71 20.79 -2.95
CA ALA A 658 15.05 22.00 -2.54
C ALA A 658 15.03 23.04 -3.67
N ILE A 659 14.01 23.89 -3.64
CA ILE A 659 13.79 24.99 -4.58
C ILE A 659 13.61 26.26 -3.78
N MET A 660 14.32 27.33 -4.13
CA MET A 660 14.22 28.64 -3.50
C MET A 660 13.76 29.68 -4.51
N ALA A 661 12.76 30.47 -4.14
CA ALA A 661 12.41 31.69 -4.84
C ALA A 661 12.92 32.90 -4.05
N SER A 662 13.68 33.77 -4.70
CA SER A 662 14.07 35.09 -4.18
C SER A 662 13.33 36.20 -4.94
N GLN A 663 13.74 37.46 -4.76
CA GLN A 663 13.17 38.58 -5.54
C GLN A 663 13.55 38.54 -7.02
N ASP A 664 14.72 37.98 -7.34
CA ASP A 664 15.32 38.08 -8.67
C ASP A 664 15.18 36.78 -9.49
N ASP A 665 15.08 35.62 -8.84
CA ASP A 665 15.24 34.32 -9.50
C ASP A 665 14.63 33.16 -8.71
N VAL A 666 14.43 32.02 -9.38
CA VAL A 666 14.04 30.74 -8.78
C VAL A 666 15.14 29.72 -9.06
N ARG A 667 15.69 29.13 -8.00
CA ARG A 667 16.84 28.22 -8.06
C ARG A 667 16.52 26.88 -7.47
N SER A 668 17.08 25.81 -8.05
CA SER A 668 16.87 24.44 -7.58
C SER A 668 18.19 23.72 -7.31
N ALA A 669 18.23 22.91 -6.26
CA ALA A 669 19.36 22.03 -5.97
C ALA A 669 18.86 20.64 -5.57
N ARG A 670 19.34 19.61 -6.27
CA ARG A 670 19.05 18.20 -5.94
C ARG A 670 19.71 17.79 -4.64
N ALA A 671 19.08 16.87 -3.92
CA ALA A 671 19.65 16.25 -2.72
C ALA A 671 20.15 14.81 -3.01
N PRO A 672 21.28 14.40 -2.40
CA PRO A 672 21.74 13.02 -2.39
C PRO A 672 20.65 12.05 -1.93
N GLN A 673 20.31 11.06 -2.77
CA GLN A 673 19.39 10.00 -2.35
C GLN A 673 20.13 9.02 -1.43
N ILE A 674 19.51 8.69 -0.30
CA ILE A 674 20.10 7.77 0.69
C ILE A 674 19.28 6.50 0.70
N VAL A 675 19.82 5.45 0.08
CA VAL A 675 19.26 4.09 0.15
C VAL A 675 19.47 3.59 1.59
N ASN A 676 18.38 3.31 2.31
CA ASN A 676 18.35 2.94 3.74
C ASN A 676 18.89 4.01 4.71
N PRO A 677 18.19 5.14 4.88
CA PRO A 677 18.58 6.16 5.85
C PRO A 677 18.55 5.58 7.27
N ARG A 678 19.60 5.85 8.05
CA ARG A 678 19.62 5.43 9.46
C ARG A 678 18.56 6.21 10.27
N GLN A 679 18.24 7.43 9.86
CA GLN A 679 17.24 8.30 10.48
C GLN A 679 16.50 9.12 9.42
N ILE A 680 15.18 9.23 9.54
CA ILE A 680 14.33 10.08 8.68
C ILE A 680 13.64 11.19 9.49
N ARG A 681 13.62 11.07 10.82
CA ARG A 681 13.02 12.08 11.72
C ARG A 681 13.88 13.33 11.77
N ASN A 682 13.29 14.50 11.96
CA ASN A 682 13.97 15.78 12.19
C ASN A 682 14.94 16.16 11.06
N VAL A 683 14.78 15.55 9.87
CA VAL A 683 15.59 15.84 8.68
C VAL A 683 15.24 17.21 8.14
N ASP A 684 13.97 17.59 8.23
CA ASP A 684 13.47 18.95 8.06
C ASP A 684 14.20 19.94 8.98
N GLU A 685 14.36 19.62 10.26
CA GLU A 685 15.10 20.52 11.17
C GLU A 685 16.60 20.62 10.84
N HIS A 686 17.20 19.56 10.28
CA HIS A 686 18.59 19.61 9.82
C HIS A 686 18.73 20.34 8.48
N PHE A 687 17.72 20.27 7.61
CA PHE A 687 17.64 21.14 6.43
C PHE A 687 17.53 22.61 6.85
N ASN A 688 16.63 22.93 7.77
CA ASN A 688 16.48 24.25 8.38
C ASN A 688 17.80 24.74 8.99
N SER A 689 18.52 23.86 9.70
CA SER A 689 19.82 24.16 10.29
C SER A 689 20.87 24.48 9.23
N GLY A 690 20.94 23.71 8.15
CA GLY A 690 21.90 23.96 7.08
C GLY A 690 21.58 25.22 6.26
N LEU A 691 20.30 25.56 6.10
CA LEU A 691 19.92 26.83 5.48
C LEU A 691 20.21 28.02 6.40
N ALA A 692 19.90 27.91 7.69
CA ALA A 692 20.27 28.90 8.70
C ALA A 692 21.80 29.13 8.72
N LEU A 693 22.59 28.05 8.69
CA LEU A 693 24.05 28.13 8.62
C LEU A 693 24.55 28.84 7.36
N ALA A 694 23.92 28.59 6.22
CA ALA A 694 24.26 29.28 4.97
C ALA A 694 23.96 30.77 5.04
N LEU A 695 22.85 31.15 5.69
CA LEU A 695 22.46 32.56 5.87
C LEU A 695 23.41 33.29 6.81
N SER A 696 23.80 32.68 7.94
CA SER A 696 24.79 33.31 8.86
C SER A 696 26.12 33.54 8.14
N GLU A 697 26.58 32.56 7.38
CA GLU A 697 27.84 32.67 6.62
C GLU A 697 27.71 33.44 5.29
N ASN A 698 26.54 34.05 5.01
CA ASN A 698 26.26 34.85 3.83
C ASN A 698 26.54 34.16 2.48
N LEU A 699 26.25 32.85 2.39
CA LEU A 699 26.34 32.09 1.14
C LEU A 699 25.28 32.57 0.13
N SER A 700 25.57 32.38 -1.15
CA SER A 700 24.62 32.58 -2.23
C SER A 700 23.45 31.59 -2.15
N ASP A 701 22.26 31.98 -2.63
CA ASP A 701 21.03 31.18 -2.51
C ASP A 701 21.19 29.72 -3.01
N GLY A 702 21.91 29.53 -4.13
CA GLY A 702 22.17 28.19 -4.67
C GLY A 702 23.10 27.37 -3.78
N ALA A 703 24.20 27.99 -3.30
CA ALA A 703 25.12 27.37 -2.36
C ALA A 703 24.42 27.04 -1.02
N ALA A 704 23.48 27.88 -0.59
CA ALA A 704 22.67 27.67 0.60
C ALA A 704 21.79 26.42 0.49
N LEU A 705 21.16 26.18 -0.67
CA LEU A 705 20.38 24.96 -0.91
C LEU A 705 21.25 23.70 -0.87
N VAL A 706 22.45 23.74 -1.45
CA VAL A 706 23.41 22.62 -1.40
C VAL A 706 23.82 22.33 0.05
N LEU A 707 24.17 23.37 0.82
CA LEU A 707 24.56 23.22 2.22
C LEU A 707 23.41 22.66 3.07
N ALA A 708 22.18 23.16 2.88
CA ALA A 708 20.99 22.68 3.55
C ALA A 708 20.73 21.17 3.27
N ASN A 709 20.80 20.78 1.99
CA ASN A 709 20.70 19.37 1.60
C ASN A 709 21.83 18.51 2.18
N ALA A 710 23.06 19.05 2.26
CA ALA A 710 24.22 18.35 2.81
C ALA A 710 24.04 18.06 4.30
N VAL A 711 23.66 19.06 5.10
CA VAL A 711 23.42 18.89 6.56
C VAL A 711 22.29 17.88 6.81
N ALA A 712 21.18 17.97 6.06
CA ALA A 712 20.07 17.02 6.13
C ALA A 712 20.52 15.58 5.78
N SER A 713 21.23 15.43 4.67
CA SER A 713 21.74 14.13 4.19
C SER A 713 22.74 13.51 5.16
N TYR A 714 23.62 14.33 5.78
CA TYR A 714 24.55 13.87 6.79
C TYR A 714 23.81 13.27 8.00
N PHE A 715 22.79 13.98 8.49
CA PHE A 715 22.01 13.53 9.62
C PHE A 715 21.30 12.20 9.34
N MET A 716 20.73 12.06 8.13
CA MET A 716 20.09 10.81 7.69
C MET A 716 21.06 9.61 7.73
N ARG A 717 22.34 9.83 7.37
CA ARG A 717 23.39 8.79 7.37
C ARG A 717 23.97 8.51 8.76
N HIS A 718 24.13 9.54 9.60
CA HIS A 718 24.96 9.45 10.80
C HIS A 718 24.22 9.58 12.13
N LYS A 719 22.94 10.01 12.15
CA LYS A 719 22.16 10.26 13.38
C LYS A 719 22.76 11.31 14.33
N LYS A 720 23.60 12.20 13.82
CA LYS A 720 24.23 13.30 14.56
C LYS A 720 24.48 14.49 13.63
N PRO A 721 24.59 15.73 14.16
CA PRO A 721 25.06 16.86 13.40
C PRO A 721 26.48 16.65 12.83
N PRO A 722 26.80 17.26 11.67
CA PRO A 722 28.16 17.26 11.13
C PRO A 722 29.07 18.23 11.88
N LYS A 723 30.36 17.88 11.97
CA LYS A 723 31.42 18.84 12.33
C LYS A 723 31.92 19.59 11.10
N SER A 724 32.64 20.71 11.30
CA SER A 724 33.16 21.56 10.21
C SER A 724 33.93 20.82 9.12
N ALA A 725 34.80 19.87 9.49
CA ALA A 725 35.54 19.04 8.53
C ALA A 725 34.63 18.03 7.82
N GLU A 726 33.75 17.35 8.57
CA GLU A 726 32.81 16.37 8.02
C GLU A 726 31.84 17.02 7.01
N LEU A 727 31.43 18.26 7.25
CA LEU A 727 30.57 19.02 6.34
C LEU A 727 31.30 19.40 5.05
N ARG A 728 32.57 19.80 5.14
CA ARG A 728 33.40 20.09 3.96
C ARG A 728 33.70 18.86 3.14
N ASP A 729 34.01 17.74 3.78
CA ASP A 729 34.23 16.46 3.10
C ASP A 729 32.94 16.06 2.35
N LEU A 730 31.77 16.18 2.99
CA LEU A 730 30.49 15.86 2.38
C LEU A 730 30.15 16.76 1.18
N VAL A 731 30.42 18.07 1.27
CA VAL A 731 30.23 19.00 0.14
C VAL A 731 31.30 18.75 -0.94
N GLY A 732 32.49 18.29 -0.58
CA GLY A 732 33.52 17.87 -1.53
C GLY A 732 33.17 16.60 -2.30
N GLU A 733 32.45 15.68 -1.66
CA GLU A 733 32.00 14.39 -2.20
C GLU A 733 30.54 14.44 -2.70
N TYR A 734 29.93 15.62 -2.78
CA TYR A 734 28.50 15.76 -3.03
C TYR A 734 28.06 15.13 -4.37
N ASP A 735 28.90 15.26 -5.39
CA ASP A 735 28.71 14.70 -6.73
C ASP A 735 28.83 13.16 -6.76
N ALA A 736 29.64 12.58 -5.89
CA ALA A 736 29.80 11.13 -5.78
C ALA A 736 28.51 10.43 -5.33
N PHE A 737 27.57 11.15 -4.69
CA PHE A 737 26.26 10.59 -4.33
C PHE A 737 25.27 10.52 -5.49
N PHE A 738 25.64 11.05 -6.65
CA PHE A 738 24.90 11.06 -7.90
C PHE A 738 25.59 10.18 -8.97
N ALA A 739 26.53 9.35 -8.55
CA ALA A 739 27.36 8.53 -9.41
C ALA A 739 27.38 7.07 -8.93
N GLU A 740 26.35 6.32 -9.32
CA GLU A 740 26.37 4.98 -9.94
C GLU A 740 24.97 4.35 -9.96
#